data_AF-A0A178FGI5-F1
#
_entry.id   AF-A0A178FGI5-F1
#
_cell.length_a   1.000
_cell.length_b   1.000
_cell.length_c   1.000
_cell.angle_alpha   90.00
_cell.angle_beta   90.00
_cell.angle_gamma   90.00
#
_symmetry.space_group_name_H-M   'P 1'
#
loop_
_entity.id
_entity.type
_entity.pdbx_description
1 polymer ?
#
loop_
_entity_poly.entity_id
_entity_poly.type
_entity_poly.pdbx_seq_one_letter_code
_entity_poly.pdbx_strand_id
1 'polypeptide(L)'
;MERPKITPWKDLSQLVSVREQFYRKSDDDEDCRAKACSLVWVWKLRGNLPHAVEATALLTDAILHDDPDKNSIFSIRAAYSLAFCRFVTGLVDSKLHGRKQSMYQKAMAVGVPASFVELRHEATHRDLPSLVVLRDAATRSMNWLWEFYWDKIDDGSRCICEPFPEDEPELNDDEKSDILLQSLTFLLRPLIDYIYTTAGIREHRNRRKQQPGVKEDAIRNIVALCRKEKLAGAQLVEILIDRDVGHLSSCGYGKDDTEAEEEDEALFVVWDDVLKELSRSYEPFLTLLVEGMTAVLVSADADNFLDVEDWGDLIGETFEEELFQWLEHILTDDAWASLRNQYLVPTHARAICLESGSAEGFWASEISEILPGAYIPRKTENYTPSGAPDPSIDQNPDIAVLQNYGWDFGQAISCRPIGARRLSRSQACHIPLTNVTFLSHPSLMNVGKALFSRRLISTISKRKMHIESIPMWTGTGNNYAYLISDDASKDAMVVDPAHPPEVVPVLASHINDGKINLKAIINTHHHHDHAGGNEGILKQFGKLSVIGGKDCAHVTQTPGHGEKFKIGERITVTALHTPCHTQDSICYFAEDGNERVVFTGDTLFIGGCGRFFEGNAMEMHKALNEVLASLPGDTRVYPGHEYTKSNVKFCSTVSQSEAVKKLEEFANNNQQTQGKFTIGDEKLHNVFMRVTDPEIQKAVGATEPVEVMNRLREMKNKM
;
A
#
# COMPACT_ATOMS: atom_id res chain seq x y z
N MET A 1 9.52 25.49 -35.92
CA MET A 1 10.91 25.91 -35.64
C MET A 1 11.09 25.91 -34.14
N GLU A 2 11.89 24.99 -33.62
CA GLU A 2 12.29 25.03 -32.21
C GLU A 2 13.07 26.32 -31.93
N ARG A 3 12.79 26.96 -30.80
CA ARG A 3 13.54 28.15 -30.40
C ARG A 3 14.97 27.71 -30.05
N PRO A 4 16.01 28.39 -30.58
CA PRO A 4 17.39 28.06 -30.23
C PRO A 4 17.58 28.23 -28.72
N LYS A 5 18.02 27.17 -28.06
CA LYS A 5 18.31 27.15 -26.63
C LYS A 5 19.69 27.76 -26.40
N ILE A 6 19.75 28.91 -25.73
CA ILE A 6 21.01 29.58 -25.41
C ILE A 6 21.61 28.89 -24.18
N THR A 7 22.70 28.15 -24.38
CA THR A 7 23.49 27.51 -23.31
C THR A 7 24.77 28.28 -23.02
N PRO A 8 25.31 28.21 -21.78
CA PRO A 8 26.55 28.90 -21.44
C PRO A 8 27.82 28.19 -21.94
N TRP A 9 27.72 26.89 -22.28
CA TRP A 9 28.75 26.12 -22.99
C TRP A 9 28.57 26.20 -24.50
N LYS A 10 29.66 26.02 -25.26
CA LYS A 10 29.65 26.09 -26.73
C LYS A 10 29.00 24.84 -27.35
N ASP A 11 29.39 23.68 -26.85
CA ASP A 11 28.97 22.37 -27.35
C ASP A 11 28.67 21.46 -26.15
N LEU A 12 27.76 20.50 -26.31
CA LEU A 12 27.36 19.57 -25.24
C LEU A 12 28.57 18.78 -24.69
N SER A 13 29.57 18.51 -25.53
CA SER A 13 30.83 17.87 -25.14
C SER A 13 31.59 18.63 -24.04
N GLN A 14 31.45 19.96 -23.97
CA GLN A 14 32.06 20.74 -22.90
C GLN A 14 31.36 20.51 -21.56
N LEU A 15 30.04 20.35 -21.57
CA LEU A 15 29.26 20.02 -20.38
C LEU A 15 29.60 18.62 -19.87
N VAL A 16 29.69 17.65 -20.77
CA VAL A 16 30.10 16.27 -20.45
C VAL A 16 31.54 16.23 -19.92
N SER A 17 32.46 16.99 -20.52
CA SER A 17 33.84 17.06 -20.01
C SER A 17 33.90 17.63 -18.59
N VAL A 18 33.08 18.63 -18.27
CA VAL A 18 32.98 19.18 -16.90
C VAL A 18 32.36 18.18 -15.93
N ARG A 19 31.36 17.40 -16.36
CA ARG A 19 30.80 16.29 -15.57
C ARG A 19 31.89 15.30 -15.18
N GLU A 20 32.66 14.81 -16.15
CA GLU A 20 33.73 13.84 -15.87
C GLU A 20 34.76 14.41 -14.89
N GLN A 21 35.12 15.70 -15.02
CA GLN A 21 36.05 16.36 -14.09
C GLN A 21 35.51 16.48 -12.66
N PHE A 22 34.19 16.50 -12.45
CA PHE A 22 33.59 16.53 -11.10
C PHE A 22 33.56 15.14 -10.44
N TYR A 23 33.24 14.09 -11.20
CA TYR A 23 32.88 12.77 -10.64
C TYR A 23 33.93 11.67 -10.87
N ARG A 24 34.79 11.78 -11.87
CA ARG A 24 35.78 10.74 -12.19
C ARG A 24 37.07 11.00 -11.42
N LYS A 25 37.34 10.14 -10.43
CA LYS A 25 38.67 9.98 -9.83
C LYS A 25 39.29 8.72 -10.41
N SER A 26 40.25 8.84 -11.32
CA SER A 26 41.18 7.74 -11.56
C SER A 26 42.36 7.92 -10.61
N ASP A 27 42.92 6.83 -10.10
CA ASP A 27 44.03 6.88 -9.14
C ASP A 27 45.34 7.44 -9.76
N ASP A 28 45.37 7.63 -11.08
CA ASP A 28 46.52 8.12 -11.87
C ASP A 28 46.31 9.51 -12.51
N ASP A 29 45.11 10.11 -12.46
CA ASP A 29 44.83 11.42 -13.07
C ASP A 29 44.94 12.59 -12.08
N GLU A 30 45.44 13.73 -12.57
CA GLU A 30 45.49 15.00 -11.83
C GLU A 30 44.08 15.48 -11.45
N ASP A 31 43.88 15.92 -10.19
CA ASP A 31 42.59 16.38 -9.69
C ASP A 31 42.09 17.63 -10.45
N CYS A 32 41.21 17.40 -11.41
CA CYS A 32 40.67 18.45 -12.28
C CYS A 32 39.50 19.23 -11.68
N ARG A 33 39.04 18.91 -10.46
CA ARG A 33 37.84 19.52 -9.87
C ARG A 33 37.93 21.04 -9.72
N ALA A 34 39.10 21.56 -9.34
CA ALA A 34 39.33 23.00 -9.22
C ALA A 34 39.19 23.74 -10.57
N LYS A 35 39.64 23.09 -11.66
CA LYS A 35 39.51 23.59 -13.03
C LYS A 35 38.05 23.58 -13.48
N ALA A 36 37.30 22.51 -13.14
CA ALA A 36 35.88 22.41 -13.42
C ALA A 36 35.07 23.51 -12.71
N CYS A 37 35.33 23.75 -11.41
CA CYS A 37 34.72 24.86 -10.67
C CYS A 37 34.97 26.20 -11.36
N SER A 38 36.23 26.48 -11.73
CA SER A 38 36.61 27.72 -12.42
C SER A 38 35.88 27.91 -13.75
N LEU A 39 35.70 26.84 -14.52
CA LEU A 39 34.98 26.88 -15.79
C LEU A 39 33.47 27.12 -15.59
N VAL A 40 32.86 26.49 -14.58
CA VAL A 40 31.44 26.75 -14.23
C VAL A 40 31.24 28.20 -13.79
N TRP A 41 32.20 28.80 -13.06
CA TRP A 41 32.16 30.23 -12.74
C TRP A 41 32.19 31.13 -13.98
N VAL A 42 32.99 30.78 -15.00
CA VAL A 42 32.97 31.47 -16.29
C VAL A 42 31.62 31.31 -16.98
N TRP A 43 31.00 30.13 -16.92
CA TRP A 43 29.66 29.90 -17.47
C TRP A 43 28.58 30.68 -16.74
N LYS A 44 28.68 30.83 -15.42
CA LYS A 44 27.76 31.64 -14.63
C LYS A 44 27.75 33.11 -15.09
N LEU A 45 28.91 33.67 -15.43
CA LEU A 45 29.01 35.03 -15.98
C LEU A 45 28.35 35.19 -17.35
N ARG A 46 28.16 34.10 -18.11
CA ARG A 46 27.46 34.11 -19.40
C ARG A 46 25.94 34.06 -19.27
N GLY A 47 25.42 33.75 -18.08
CA GLY A 47 23.98 33.61 -17.81
C GLY A 47 23.40 32.26 -18.26
N ASN A 48 22.14 31.99 -17.88
CA ASN A 48 21.41 30.76 -18.20
C ASN A 48 22.09 29.45 -17.75
N LEU A 49 22.89 29.49 -16.68
CA LEU A 49 23.49 28.30 -16.09
C LEU A 49 22.42 27.49 -15.34
N PRO A 50 22.23 26.19 -15.63
CA PRO A 50 21.34 25.35 -14.85
C PRO A 50 21.79 25.28 -13.39
N HIS A 51 20.85 25.42 -12.46
CA HIS A 51 21.16 25.45 -11.02
C HIS A 51 21.88 24.18 -10.56
N ALA A 52 21.56 23.01 -11.13
CA ALA A 52 22.27 21.76 -10.83
C ALA A 52 23.79 21.84 -11.12
N VAL A 53 24.17 22.52 -12.21
CA VAL A 53 25.59 22.72 -12.58
C VAL A 53 26.27 23.68 -11.60
N GLU A 54 25.60 24.77 -11.23
CA GLU A 54 26.11 25.71 -10.22
C GLU A 54 26.28 25.05 -8.85
N ALA A 55 25.26 24.30 -8.39
CA ALA A 55 25.29 23.62 -7.12
C ALA A 55 26.42 22.58 -7.03
N THR A 56 26.65 21.84 -8.12
CA THR A 56 27.77 20.87 -8.21
C THR A 56 29.11 21.57 -8.02
N ALA A 57 29.31 22.73 -8.65
CA ALA A 57 30.54 23.51 -8.48
C ALA A 57 30.70 24.05 -7.06
N LEU A 58 29.63 24.58 -6.44
CA LEU A 58 29.68 25.10 -5.06
C LEU A 58 30.00 24.01 -4.03
N LEU A 59 29.38 22.83 -4.16
CA LEU A 59 29.65 21.69 -3.28
C LEU A 59 31.07 21.16 -3.47
N THR A 60 31.52 21.07 -4.72
CA THR A 60 32.89 20.66 -5.03
C THR A 60 33.92 21.65 -4.49
N ASP A 61 33.67 22.95 -4.62
CA ASP A 61 34.55 24.00 -4.09
C ASP A 61 34.65 23.92 -2.55
N ALA A 62 33.54 23.65 -1.86
CA ALA A 62 33.55 23.39 -0.42
C ALA A 62 34.36 22.13 -0.06
N ILE A 63 34.28 21.06 -0.87
CA ILE A 63 35.09 19.84 -0.69
C ILE A 63 36.58 20.12 -0.89
N LEU A 64 36.95 20.94 -1.87
CA LEU A 64 38.34 21.33 -2.11
C LEU A 64 38.88 22.28 -1.03
N HIS A 65 38.00 23.04 -0.37
CA HIS A 65 38.33 23.91 0.75
C HIS A 65 38.54 23.14 2.08
N ASP A 66 38.11 21.88 2.15
CA ASP A 66 38.21 21.02 3.33
C ASP A 66 39.63 20.49 3.54
N ASP A 67 40.53 21.41 3.91
CA ASP A 67 41.92 21.16 4.27
C ASP A 67 42.16 21.73 5.68
N PRO A 68 42.26 20.87 6.72
CA PRO A 68 42.43 21.32 8.10
C PRO A 68 43.80 21.95 8.37
N ASP A 69 44.79 21.72 7.51
CA ASP A 69 46.13 22.30 7.64
C ASP A 69 46.20 23.71 7.05
N LYS A 70 45.32 24.02 6.09
CA LYS A 70 45.25 25.33 5.43
C LYS A 70 44.13 26.24 5.95
N ASN A 71 43.03 25.68 6.43
CA ASN A 71 41.82 26.43 6.77
C ASN A 71 41.33 26.14 8.19
N SER A 72 40.72 27.14 8.83
CA SER A 72 40.12 26.95 10.15
C SER A 72 38.87 26.05 10.06
N ILE A 73 38.61 25.27 11.12
CA ILE A 73 37.40 24.42 11.23
C ILE A 73 36.12 25.25 11.01
N PHE A 74 36.09 26.50 11.50
CA PHE A 74 34.96 27.40 11.29
C PHE A 74 34.78 27.75 9.81
N SER A 75 35.88 28.11 9.12
CA SER A 75 35.86 28.45 7.68
C SER A 75 35.35 27.27 6.84
N ILE A 76 35.79 26.05 7.16
CA ILE A 76 35.36 24.84 6.46
C ILE A 76 33.86 24.59 6.69
N ARG A 77 33.39 24.65 7.95
CA ARG A 77 31.96 24.51 8.28
C ARG A 77 31.11 25.56 7.57
N ALA A 78 31.55 26.82 7.56
CA ALA A 78 30.85 27.91 6.90
C ALA A 78 30.77 27.70 5.36
N ALA A 79 31.86 27.25 4.74
CA ALA A 79 31.90 26.97 3.30
C ALA A 79 30.90 25.87 2.91
N TYR A 80 30.91 24.74 3.63
CA TYR A 80 29.96 23.66 3.40
C TYR A 80 28.51 24.09 3.64
N SER A 81 28.23 24.75 4.76
CA SER A 81 26.89 25.23 5.08
C SER A 81 26.36 26.19 4.02
N LEU A 82 27.19 27.12 3.53
CA LEU A 82 26.79 28.06 2.47
C LEU A 82 26.53 27.33 1.14
N ALA A 83 27.43 26.43 0.74
CA ALA A 83 27.27 25.65 -0.49
C ALA A 83 25.99 24.82 -0.45
N PHE A 84 25.74 24.15 0.67
CA PHE A 84 24.56 23.32 0.88
C PHE A 84 23.26 24.15 0.91
N CYS A 85 23.24 25.28 1.62
CA CYS A 85 22.09 26.17 1.63
C CYS A 85 21.75 26.69 0.23
N ARG A 86 22.77 27.03 -0.58
CA ARG A 86 22.58 27.47 -1.97
C ARG A 86 22.05 26.35 -2.87
N PHE A 87 22.56 25.14 -2.71
CA PHE A 87 22.07 23.95 -3.41
C PHE A 87 20.57 23.75 -3.17
N VAL A 88 20.13 23.66 -1.92
CA VAL A 88 18.72 23.43 -1.57
C VAL A 88 17.84 24.60 -1.99
N THR A 89 18.24 25.84 -1.66
CA THR A 89 17.42 27.02 -1.96
C THR A 89 17.24 27.21 -3.46
N GLY A 90 18.26 27.04 -4.30
CA GLY A 90 18.08 27.25 -5.74
C GLY A 90 17.25 26.17 -6.44
N LEU A 91 17.16 24.95 -5.90
CA LEU A 91 16.23 23.92 -6.40
C LEU A 91 14.78 24.26 -6.01
N VAL A 92 14.60 24.68 -4.76
CA VAL A 92 13.28 24.82 -4.13
C VAL A 92 12.64 26.20 -4.38
N ASP A 93 13.43 27.24 -4.68
CA ASP A 93 12.91 28.58 -5.03
C ASP A 93 12.80 28.84 -6.54
N SER A 94 13.24 27.90 -7.39
CA SER A 94 13.03 28.03 -8.82
C SER A 94 11.53 27.89 -9.13
N LYS A 95 10.90 28.98 -9.60
CA LYS A 95 9.46 29.18 -9.91
C LYS A 95 8.61 29.79 -8.78
N LEU A 96 8.84 31.07 -8.51
CA LEU A 96 7.92 31.93 -7.75
C LEU A 96 6.66 32.29 -8.59
N HIS A 97 5.79 31.32 -8.88
CA HIS A 97 4.42 31.59 -9.32
C HIS A 97 3.49 30.55 -8.70
N GLY A 98 2.63 30.96 -7.76
CA GLY A 98 1.67 30.07 -7.10
C GLY A 98 1.36 30.45 -5.65
N ARG A 99 0.47 29.66 -5.04
CA ARG A 99 0.04 29.77 -3.63
C ARG A 99 1.25 29.62 -2.70
N LYS A 100 1.31 30.36 -1.58
CA LYS A 100 2.41 30.24 -0.60
C LYS A 100 2.50 28.80 -0.08
N GLN A 101 3.58 28.11 -0.44
CA GLN A 101 3.93 26.76 0.03
C GLN A 101 5.20 26.83 0.88
N SER A 102 5.31 25.94 1.86
CA SER A 102 6.52 25.80 2.67
C SER A 102 7.68 25.25 1.83
N MET A 103 8.92 25.52 2.26
CA MET A 103 10.13 24.99 1.60
C MET A 103 10.12 23.46 1.55
N TYR A 104 9.58 22.82 2.58
CA TYR A 104 9.40 21.37 2.66
C TYR A 104 8.46 20.84 1.56
N GLN A 105 7.28 21.44 1.41
CA GLN A 105 6.30 21.04 0.38
C GLN A 105 6.86 21.21 -1.04
N LYS A 106 7.61 22.29 -1.27
CA LYS A 106 8.26 22.53 -2.56
C LYS A 106 9.40 21.52 -2.83
N ALA A 107 10.17 21.16 -1.81
CA ALA A 107 11.23 20.15 -1.93
C ALA A 107 10.65 18.79 -2.33
N MET A 108 9.54 18.37 -1.71
CA MET A 108 8.83 17.14 -2.09
C MET A 108 8.35 17.16 -3.54
N ALA A 109 7.81 18.29 -4.01
CA ALA A 109 7.38 18.43 -5.40
C ALA A 109 8.53 18.31 -6.43
N VAL A 110 9.77 18.60 -6.03
CA VAL A 110 10.98 18.52 -6.87
C VAL A 110 11.75 17.20 -6.65
N GLY A 111 11.35 16.38 -5.67
CA GLY A 111 12.06 15.15 -5.30
C GLY A 111 13.35 15.39 -4.51
N VAL A 112 13.49 16.55 -3.84
CA VAL A 112 14.62 16.86 -2.96
C VAL A 112 14.37 16.21 -1.58
N PRO A 113 15.32 15.42 -1.03
CA PRO A 113 15.15 14.76 0.27
C PRO A 113 14.79 15.72 1.42
N ALA A 114 13.85 15.31 2.28
CA ALA A 114 13.45 16.05 3.48
C ALA A 114 14.64 16.42 4.39
N SER A 115 15.56 15.46 4.58
CA SER A 115 16.78 15.66 5.36
C SER A 115 17.68 16.78 4.82
N PHE A 116 17.61 17.11 3.53
CA PHE A 116 18.35 18.25 2.97
C PHE A 116 17.70 19.59 3.34
N VAL A 117 16.37 19.64 3.44
CA VAL A 117 15.64 20.84 3.88
C VAL A 117 15.91 21.11 5.35
N GLU A 118 15.94 20.07 6.18
CA GLU A 118 16.24 20.16 7.62
C GLU A 118 17.66 20.62 7.87
N LEU A 119 18.66 20.01 7.23
CA LEU A 119 20.05 20.41 7.40
C LEU A 119 20.28 21.85 6.94
N ARG A 120 19.59 22.30 5.88
CA ARG A 120 19.59 23.70 5.45
C ARG A 120 18.92 24.62 6.48
N HIS A 121 17.85 24.18 7.13
CA HIS A 121 17.22 24.94 8.21
C HIS A 121 18.16 25.08 9.41
N GLU A 122 18.81 23.99 9.84
CA GLU A 122 19.82 23.98 10.90
C GLU A 122 20.98 24.93 10.57
N ALA A 123 21.60 24.78 9.39
CA ALA A 123 22.72 25.60 8.94
C ALA A 123 22.41 27.10 8.78
N THR A 124 21.13 27.47 8.67
CA THR A 124 20.71 28.88 8.50
C THR A 124 20.24 29.51 9.80
N HIS A 125 19.58 28.75 10.67
CA HIS A 125 18.84 29.27 11.83
C HIS A 125 19.37 28.78 13.18
N ARG A 126 20.24 27.77 13.21
CA ARG A 126 20.86 27.21 14.42
C ARG A 126 22.38 27.35 14.33
N ASP A 127 23.08 26.70 15.24
CA ASP A 127 24.53 26.56 15.15
C ASP A 127 24.92 25.77 13.89
N LEU A 128 26.09 26.11 13.34
CA LEU A 128 26.60 25.41 12.16
C LEU A 128 26.68 23.90 12.44
N PRO A 129 26.26 23.03 11.52
CA PRO A 129 26.38 21.59 11.71
C PRO A 129 27.84 21.13 11.86
N SER A 130 28.03 19.92 12.38
CA SER A 130 29.37 19.34 12.53
C SER A 130 30.01 19.04 11.17
N LEU A 131 31.34 19.02 11.09
CA LEU A 131 32.05 18.67 9.85
C LEU A 131 31.69 17.28 9.34
N VAL A 132 31.44 16.32 10.24
CA VAL A 132 31.03 14.95 9.86
C VAL A 132 29.70 14.99 9.11
N VAL A 133 28.71 15.71 9.65
CA VAL A 133 27.40 15.87 9.03
C VAL A 133 27.51 16.62 7.69
N LEU A 134 28.31 17.69 7.63
CA LEU A 134 28.47 18.49 6.42
C LEU A 134 29.19 17.75 5.29
N ARG A 135 30.23 16.95 5.60
CA ARG A 135 30.94 16.11 4.62
C ARG A 135 30.02 15.05 4.04
N ASP A 136 29.31 14.33 4.91
CA ASP A 136 28.33 13.32 4.50
C ASP A 136 27.21 13.93 3.64
N ALA A 137 26.67 15.07 4.05
CA ALA A 137 25.64 15.78 3.29
C ALA A 137 26.12 16.25 1.92
N ALA A 138 27.37 16.71 1.80
CA ALA A 138 27.96 17.09 0.52
C ALA A 138 28.12 15.88 -0.41
N THR A 139 28.58 14.73 0.10
CA THR A 139 28.67 13.48 -0.67
C THR A 139 27.30 13.01 -1.15
N ARG A 140 26.29 12.97 -0.27
CA ARG A 140 24.91 12.61 -0.65
C ARG A 140 24.33 13.57 -1.68
N SER A 141 24.63 14.86 -1.55
CA SER A 141 24.16 15.88 -2.50
C SER A 141 24.80 15.74 -3.88
N MET A 142 26.10 15.39 -3.95
CA MET A 142 26.78 15.09 -5.20
C MET A 142 26.19 13.85 -5.88
N ASN A 143 25.93 12.78 -5.14
CA ASN A 143 25.29 11.57 -5.68
C ASN A 143 23.86 11.86 -6.17
N TRP A 144 23.08 12.61 -5.40
CA TRP A 144 21.74 13.00 -5.82
C TRP A 144 21.76 13.88 -7.07
N LEU A 145 22.71 14.83 -7.18
CA LEU A 145 22.87 15.66 -8.38
C LEU A 145 23.25 14.83 -9.61
N TRP A 146 23.98 13.74 -9.42
CA TRP A 146 24.27 12.78 -10.49
C TRP A 146 22.98 12.20 -11.07
N GLU A 147 22.20 11.53 -10.23
CA GLU A 147 20.93 10.86 -10.61
C GLU A 147 19.88 11.87 -11.11
N PHE A 148 19.80 13.03 -10.46
CA PHE A 148 18.79 14.04 -10.77
C PHE A 148 19.06 14.72 -12.11
N TYR A 149 20.33 15.03 -12.43
CA TYR A 149 20.70 15.89 -13.56
C TYR A 149 21.78 15.31 -14.47
N TRP A 150 22.94 14.91 -13.94
CA TRP A 150 24.12 14.62 -14.76
C TRP A 150 24.05 13.34 -15.58
N ASP A 151 23.37 12.31 -15.08
CA ASP A 151 23.18 11.03 -15.74
C ASP A 151 22.30 11.16 -17.01
N LYS A 152 21.37 12.12 -16.98
CA LYS A 152 20.38 12.35 -18.05
C LYS A 152 20.91 13.15 -19.24
N ILE A 153 22.19 13.56 -19.22
CA ILE A 153 22.79 14.43 -20.25
C ILE A 153 23.21 13.66 -21.51
N ASP A 154 23.51 12.37 -21.38
CA ASP A 154 23.96 11.53 -22.51
C ASP A 154 22.81 11.08 -23.42
N ASP A 155 21.58 11.17 -22.93
CA ASP A 155 20.36 10.84 -23.67
C ASP A 155 19.87 12.10 -24.41
N GLY A 156 20.53 12.39 -25.53
CA GLY A 156 20.46 13.64 -26.32
C GLY A 156 19.08 14.08 -26.86
N SER A 157 17.99 13.51 -26.34
CA SER A 157 16.60 13.75 -26.73
C SER A 157 15.77 14.43 -25.64
N ARG A 158 16.26 14.55 -24.40
CA ARG A 158 15.42 15.02 -23.28
C ARG A 158 16.04 16.21 -22.56
N CYS A 159 15.63 17.42 -22.95
CA CYS A 159 15.87 18.57 -22.10
C CYS A 159 14.72 19.58 -22.07
N ILE A 160 14.00 19.50 -20.94
CA ILE A 160 13.21 20.51 -20.21
C ILE A 160 11.69 20.47 -20.43
N CYS A 161 11.02 20.15 -19.31
CA CYS A 161 9.60 20.30 -18.99
C CYS A 161 8.63 19.37 -19.71
N GLU A 162 8.38 18.20 -19.09
CA GLU A 162 7.04 17.69 -18.79
C GLU A 162 7.16 16.47 -17.86
N PRO A 163 6.25 16.26 -16.89
CA PRO A 163 6.32 15.12 -15.99
C PRO A 163 5.63 13.87 -16.58
N PHE A 164 6.30 12.73 -16.40
CA PHE A 164 5.89 11.33 -16.51
C PHE A 164 5.81 10.66 -17.90
N PRO A 165 5.88 9.31 -17.95
CA PRO A 165 6.50 8.34 -17.03
C PRO A 165 7.53 7.44 -17.76
N GLU A 166 8.38 6.73 -17.02
CA GLU A 166 8.68 5.30 -17.28
C GLU A 166 9.67 4.72 -16.26
N ASP A 167 9.53 3.40 -16.09
CA ASP A 167 10.28 2.39 -15.33
C ASP A 167 10.07 2.33 -13.80
N GLU A 168 8.85 1.94 -13.41
CA GLU A 168 8.58 1.29 -12.12
C GLU A 168 9.11 -0.16 -12.11
N PRO A 169 9.52 -0.69 -10.94
CA PRO A 169 9.82 -2.11 -10.80
C PRO A 169 8.58 -2.95 -11.13
N GLU A 170 8.75 -4.09 -11.81
CA GLU A 170 7.65 -5.03 -12.09
C GLU A 170 7.05 -5.53 -10.76
N LEU A 171 5.95 -4.90 -10.34
CA LEU A 171 5.07 -5.37 -9.29
C LEU A 171 4.48 -6.72 -9.69
N ASN A 172 4.40 -7.65 -8.73
CA ASN A 172 3.73 -8.93 -8.97
C ASN A 172 2.22 -8.71 -9.19
N ASP A 173 1.54 -9.67 -9.82
CA ASP A 173 0.13 -9.50 -10.21
C ASP A 173 -0.80 -9.31 -8.99
N ASP A 174 -0.41 -9.80 -7.81
CA ASP A 174 -1.14 -9.64 -6.55
C ASP A 174 -1.01 -8.22 -5.98
N GLU A 175 0.19 -7.64 -5.98
CA GLU A 175 0.46 -6.24 -5.58
C GLU A 175 -0.24 -5.25 -6.51
N LYS A 176 -0.26 -5.53 -7.82
CA LYS A 176 -1.02 -4.73 -8.79
C LYS A 176 -2.52 -4.81 -8.52
N SER A 177 -3.02 -6.00 -8.17
CA SER A 177 -4.42 -6.22 -7.80
C SER A 177 -4.81 -5.44 -6.55
N ASP A 178 -3.97 -5.42 -5.51
CA ASP A 178 -4.21 -4.71 -4.25
C ASP A 178 -4.17 -3.18 -4.42
N ILE A 179 -3.20 -2.66 -5.19
CA ILE A 179 -3.11 -1.23 -5.51
C ILE A 179 -4.33 -0.80 -6.32
N LEU A 180 -4.81 -1.65 -7.23
CA LEU A 180 -5.99 -1.38 -8.04
C LEU A 180 -7.26 -1.36 -7.19
N LEU A 181 -7.41 -2.31 -6.26
CA LEU A 181 -8.51 -2.37 -5.29
C LEU A 181 -8.54 -1.12 -4.40
N GLN A 182 -7.39 -0.69 -3.89
CA GLN A 182 -7.28 0.53 -3.08
C GLN A 182 -7.63 1.78 -3.88
N SER A 183 -7.21 1.84 -5.15
CA SER A 183 -7.51 2.94 -6.06
C SER A 183 -9.00 3.03 -6.38
N LEU A 184 -9.65 1.90 -6.67
CA LEU A 184 -11.10 1.84 -6.89
C LEU A 184 -11.90 2.23 -5.65
N THR A 185 -11.50 1.70 -4.48
CA THR A 185 -12.12 2.04 -3.19
C THR A 185 -12.02 3.54 -2.91
N PHE A 186 -10.87 4.16 -3.20
CA PHE A 186 -10.70 5.61 -3.06
C PHE A 186 -11.60 6.41 -4.02
N LEU A 187 -11.69 5.98 -5.29
CA LEU A 187 -12.50 6.63 -6.31
C LEU A 187 -14.01 6.48 -6.10
N LEU A 188 -14.45 5.41 -5.42
CA LEU A 188 -15.84 5.20 -5.05
C LEU A 188 -16.31 6.14 -3.94
N ARG A 189 -15.43 6.57 -3.02
CA ARG A 189 -15.82 7.39 -1.85
C ARG A 189 -16.67 8.63 -2.19
N PRO A 190 -16.33 9.47 -3.19
CA PRO A 190 -17.15 10.61 -3.55
C PRO A 190 -18.52 10.22 -4.12
N LEU A 191 -18.59 9.09 -4.82
CA LEU A 191 -19.82 8.55 -5.39
C LEU A 191 -20.74 8.02 -4.27
N ILE A 192 -20.18 7.28 -3.31
CA ILE A 192 -20.89 6.80 -2.11
C ILE A 192 -21.39 7.98 -1.27
N ASP A 193 -20.55 8.99 -1.02
CA ASP A 193 -20.97 10.17 -0.26
C ASP A 193 -22.09 10.95 -0.98
N TYR A 194 -22.03 11.03 -2.32
CA TYR A 194 -23.11 11.57 -3.13
C TYR A 194 -24.40 10.76 -2.97
N ILE A 195 -24.34 9.43 -3.03
CA ILE A 195 -25.50 8.53 -2.94
C ILE A 195 -26.19 8.70 -1.59
N TYR A 196 -25.45 8.55 -0.50
CA TYR A 196 -25.99 8.63 0.87
C TYR A 196 -26.48 10.04 1.24
N THR A 197 -25.89 11.09 0.67
CA THR A 197 -26.37 12.47 0.86
C THR A 197 -27.63 12.74 0.04
N THR A 198 -27.74 12.17 -1.15
CA THR A 198 -28.90 12.38 -2.05
C THR A 198 -30.10 11.56 -1.61
N ALA A 199 -29.88 10.37 -1.05
CA ALA A 199 -30.90 9.53 -0.42
C ALA A 199 -31.39 10.08 0.94
N GLY A 200 -30.80 11.17 1.47
CA GLY A 200 -31.25 11.81 2.70
C GLY A 200 -30.75 11.16 4.00
N ILE A 201 -29.92 10.12 3.92
CA ILE A 201 -29.44 9.33 5.07
C ILE A 201 -28.32 10.03 5.85
N ARG A 202 -27.49 10.85 5.19
CA ARG A 202 -26.47 11.67 5.86
C ARG A 202 -26.92 13.12 6.02
N GLU A 203 -26.82 13.65 7.24
CA GLU A 203 -27.06 15.08 7.49
C GLU A 203 -26.13 15.95 6.62
N HIS A 204 -26.73 16.92 5.93
CA HIS A 204 -26.03 17.97 5.19
C HIS A 204 -25.12 18.80 6.12
N ARG A 205 -23.90 18.32 6.38
CA ARG A 205 -22.86 19.11 7.06
C ARG A 205 -22.45 20.28 6.17
N ASN A 206 -23.06 21.42 6.47
CA ASN A 206 -22.89 22.74 5.87
C ASN A 206 -23.54 22.91 4.48
N ARG A 207 -24.45 23.89 4.39
CA ARG A 207 -24.95 24.51 3.16
C ARG A 207 -23.84 25.20 2.34
N ARG A 208 -22.80 24.48 1.93
CA ARG A 208 -22.08 24.83 0.70
C ARG A 208 -22.80 24.06 -0.38
N LYS A 209 -23.48 24.77 -1.29
CA LYS A 209 -24.14 24.23 -2.48
C LYS A 209 -23.33 23.03 -3.00
N GLN A 210 -23.93 21.84 -3.06
CA GLN A 210 -23.36 20.72 -3.81
C GLN A 210 -22.85 21.29 -5.14
N GLN A 211 -21.56 21.10 -5.40
CA GLN A 211 -21.03 21.54 -6.68
C GLN A 211 -21.71 20.68 -7.75
N PRO A 212 -22.34 21.28 -8.78
CA PRO A 212 -22.87 20.50 -9.89
C PRO A 212 -21.71 19.74 -10.55
N GLY A 213 -21.87 18.43 -10.78
CA GLY A 213 -20.86 17.60 -11.43
C GLY A 213 -20.19 16.53 -10.55
N VAL A 214 -20.46 16.45 -9.24
CA VAL A 214 -19.77 15.50 -8.34
C VAL A 214 -20.00 14.04 -8.76
N LYS A 215 -21.24 13.67 -9.10
CA LYS A 215 -21.60 12.33 -9.56
C LYS A 215 -20.91 12.01 -10.88
N GLU A 216 -21.00 12.93 -11.84
CA GLU A 216 -20.45 12.79 -13.17
C GLU A 216 -18.91 12.71 -13.15
N ASP A 217 -18.26 13.50 -12.30
CA ASP A 217 -16.80 13.49 -12.16
C ASP A 217 -16.30 12.24 -11.44
N ALA A 218 -17.03 11.75 -10.43
CA ALA A 218 -16.71 10.48 -9.77
C ALA A 218 -16.81 9.30 -10.76
N ILE A 219 -17.94 9.21 -11.48
CA ILE A 219 -18.14 8.20 -12.53
C ILE A 219 -17.07 8.31 -13.61
N ARG A 220 -16.76 9.51 -14.09
CA ARG A 220 -15.71 9.74 -15.10
C ARG A 220 -14.35 9.22 -14.64
N ASN A 221 -13.98 9.43 -13.38
CA ASN A 221 -12.71 8.98 -12.82
C ASN A 221 -12.66 7.46 -12.66
N ILE A 222 -13.75 6.83 -12.17
CA ILE A 222 -13.86 5.36 -12.07
C ILE A 222 -13.75 4.72 -13.46
N VAL A 223 -14.47 5.27 -14.44
CA VAL A 223 -14.45 4.78 -15.82
C VAL A 223 -13.09 4.98 -16.47
N ALA A 224 -12.40 6.08 -16.20
CA ALA A 224 -11.05 6.31 -16.70
C ALA A 224 -10.07 5.23 -16.19
N LEU A 225 -10.20 4.82 -14.92
CA LEU A 225 -9.41 3.72 -14.36
C LEU A 225 -9.81 2.37 -14.99
N CYS A 226 -11.12 2.09 -15.12
CA CYS A 226 -11.64 0.86 -15.73
C CYS A 226 -11.26 0.69 -17.21
N ARG A 227 -11.00 1.79 -17.92
CA ARG A 227 -10.49 1.76 -19.31
C ARG A 227 -8.97 1.61 -19.38
N LYS A 228 -8.26 2.05 -18.36
CA LYS A 228 -6.80 1.97 -18.29
C LYS A 228 -6.34 0.58 -17.84
N GLU A 229 -7.02 0.01 -16.85
CA GLU A 229 -6.64 -1.25 -16.20
C GLU A 229 -7.62 -2.38 -16.51
N LYS A 230 -7.11 -3.53 -16.97
CA LYS A 230 -7.94 -4.62 -17.52
C LYS A 230 -8.84 -5.30 -16.47
N LEU A 231 -8.39 -5.38 -15.22
CA LEU A 231 -9.11 -6.06 -14.12
C LEU A 231 -10.02 -5.12 -13.32
N ALA A 232 -9.90 -3.80 -13.52
CA ALA A 232 -10.57 -2.80 -12.69
C ALA A 232 -12.10 -2.89 -12.75
N GLY A 233 -12.66 -3.24 -13.92
CA GLY A 233 -14.10 -3.42 -14.06
C GLY A 233 -14.66 -4.58 -13.23
N ALA A 234 -13.93 -5.70 -13.15
CA ALA A 234 -14.35 -6.87 -12.38
C ALA A 234 -14.21 -6.62 -10.87
N GLN A 235 -13.10 -6.02 -10.44
CA GLN A 235 -12.90 -5.64 -9.04
C GLN A 235 -13.87 -4.57 -8.57
N LEU A 236 -14.27 -3.64 -9.45
CA LEU A 236 -15.31 -2.67 -9.15
C LEU A 236 -16.63 -3.36 -8.81
N VAL A 237 -17.02 -4.38 -9.58
CA VAL A 237 -18.24 -5.16 -9.30
C VAL A 237 -18.11 -5.91 -7.99
N GLU A 238 -16.96 -6.57 -7.75
CA GLU A 238 -16.67 -7.28 -6.50
C GLU A 238 -16.87 -6.39 -5.27
N ILE A 239 -16.35 -5.16 -5.29
CA ILE A 239 -16.55 -4.19 -4.20
C ILE A 239 -18.03 -3.82 -4.02
N LEU A 240 -18.80 -3.70 -5.10
CA LEU A 240 -20.21 -3.30 -5.04
C LEU A 240 -21.12 -4.40 -4.47
N ILE A 241 -20.79 -5.67 -4.73
CA ILE A 241 -21.59 -6.86 -4.34
C ILE A 241 -20.96 -7.64 -3.18
N ASP A 242 -19.99 -7.08 -2.46
CA ASP A 242 -19.35 -7.72 -1.31
C ASP A 242 -20.32 -7.84 -0.11
N ARG A 243 -20.27 -8.95 0.64
CA ARG A 243 -21.19 -9.19 1.77
C ARG A 243 -20.87 -8.35 3.01
N ASP A 244 -19.59 -8.06 3.24
CA ASP A 244 -19.11 -7.38 4.45
C ASP A 244 -18.94 -5.86 4.25
N VAL A 245 -18.81 -5.41 2.99
CA VAL A 245 -18.51 -4.02 2.61
C VAL A 245 -19.43 -3.49 1.51
N GLY A 246 -20.15 -4.35 0.79
CA GLY A 246 -20.89 -4.01 -0.42
C GLY A 246 -22.05 -3.06 -0.16
N HIS A 247 -22.15 -2.06 -1.04
CA HIS A 247 -23.10 -0.96 -0.88
C HIS A 247 -24.47 -1.20 -1.52
N LEU A 248 -24.64 -2.34 -2.21
CA LEU A 248 -25.94 -2.78 -2.75
C LEU A 248 -26.73 -3.65 -1.76
N SER A 249 -26.05 -4.22 -0.75
CA SER A 249 -26.60 -5.01 0.38
C SER A 249 -27.26 -4.18 1.49
N SER A 250 -27.44 -2.88 1.26
CA SER A 250 -28.02 -1.96 2.25
C SER A 250 -29.31 -1.33 1.71
N CYS A 251 -30.01 -2.02 0.81
CA CYS A 251 -31.19 -1.51 0.09
C CYS A 251 -32.38 -2.48 0.18
N GLY A 252 -32.37 -3.43 1.13
CA GLY A 252 -33.36 -4.50 1.24
C GLY A 252 -34.71 -4.06 1.79
N TYR A 253 -35.78 -4.48 1.12
CA TYR A 253 -37.16 -4.41 1.62
C TYR A 253 -37.36 -5.40 2.77
N GLY A 254 -37.82 -4.94 3.93
CA GLY A 254 -38.33 -5.83 4.99
C GLY A 254 -37.92 -5.53 6.43
N LYS A 255 -37.87 -4.27 6.86
CA LYS A 255 -37.93 -3.95 8.29
C LYS A 255 -39.33 -3.45 8.61
N ASP A 256 -39.97 -4.05 9.62
CA ASP A 256 -41.28 -3.63 10.17
C ASP A 256 -41.31 -2.18 10.74
N ASP A 257 -40.27 -1.37 10.47
CA ASP A 257 -40.14 0.03 10.81
C ASP A 257 -40.34 0.90 9.55
N THR A 258 -41.46 1.60 9.46
CA THR A 258 -41.85 2.45 8.32
C THR A 258 -40.84 3.55 7.94
N GLU A 259 -39.94 3.95 8.85
CA GLU A 259 -38.87 4.93 8.55
C GLU A 259 -37.67 4.28 7.82
N ALA A 260 -37.39 2.99 8.07
CA ALA A 260 -36.31 2.28 7.40
C ALA A 260 -36.66 1.96 5.93
N GLU A 261 -37.93 1.64 5.66
CA GLU A 261 -38.43 1.39 4.31
C GLU A 261 -38.29 2.64 3.39
N GLU A 262 -38.57 3.85 3.92
CA GLU A 262 -38.41 5.10 3.17
C GLU A 262 -36.93 5.43 2.87
N GLU A 263 -36.00 5.10 3.77
CA GLU A 263 -34.55 5.28 3.57
C GLU A 263 -33.97 4.28 2.55
N ASP A 264 -34.40 3.02 2.62
CA ASP A 264 -33.97 1.96 1.71
C ASP A 264 -34.51 2.19 0.28
N GLU A 265 -35.77 2.66 0.14
CA GLU A 265 -36.33 3.07 -1.16
C GLU A 265 -35.57 4.28 -1.75
N ALA A 266 -35.19 5.25 -0.92
CA ALA A 266 -34.41 6.41 -1.37
C ALA A 266 -32.99 6.01 -1.83
N LEU A 267 -32.33 5.08 -1.14
CA LEU A 267 -31.03 4.54 -1.56
C LEU A 267 -31.15 3.79 -2.87
N PHE A 268 -32.16 2.93 -3.01
CA PHE A 268 -32.40 2.16 -4.22
C PHE A 268 -32.53 3.05 -5.45
N VAL A 269 -33.34 4.12 -5.37
CA VAL A 269 -33.55 5.05 -6.50
C VAL A 269 -32.23 5.73 -6.92
N VAL A 270 -31.40 6.13 -5.97
CA VAL A 270 -30.13 6.81 -6.28
C VAL A 270 -29.10 5.83 -6.82
N TRP A 271 -29.05 4.61 -6.28
CA TRP A 271 -28.19 3.54 -6.79
C TRP A 271 -28.59 3.11 -8.21
N ASP A 272 -29.89 2.94 -8.47
CA ASP A 272 -30.41 2.58 -9.78
C ASP A 272 -29.97 3.57 -10.86
N ASP A 273 -30.03 4.88 -10.59
CA ASP A 273 -29.55 5.91 -11.51
C ASP A 273 -28.02 5.84 -11.71
N VAL A 274 -27.24 5.62 -10.65
CA VAL A 274 -25.78 5.48 -10.72
C VAL A 274 -25.36 4.25 -11.52
N LEU A 275 -25.98 3.09 -11.28
CA LEU A 275 -25.68 1.85 -12.01
C LEU A 275 -26.04 1.98 -13.49
N LYS A 276 -27.15 2.65 -13.82
CA LYS A 276 -27.51 2.98 -15.21
C LYS A 276 -26.47 3.89 -15.86
N GLU A 277 -25.96 4.88 -15.15
CA GLU A 277 -24.93 5.79 -15.68
C GLU A 277 -23.56 5.13 -15.85
N LEU A 278 -23.16 4.27 -14.91
CA LEU A 278 -21.96 3.43 -15.06
C LEU A 278 -22.08 2.49 -16.27
N SER A 279 -23.25 1.86 -16.45
CA SER A 279 -23.54 1.01 -17.61
C SER A 279 -23.46 1.76 -18.94
N ARG A 280 -23.88 3.03 -18.98
CA ARG A 280 -23.75 3.90 -20.17
C ARG A 280 -22.31 4.37 -20.41
N SER A 281 -21.56 4.56 -19.35
CA SER A 281 -20.22 5.17 -19.40
C SER A 281 -19.11 4.15 -19.60
N TYR A 282 -19.33 2.90 -19.19
CA TYR A 282 -18.42 1.77 -19.35
C TYR A 282 -19.17 0.55 -19.88
N GLU A 283 -19.04 0.30 -21.18
CA GLU A 283 -19.74 -0.76 -21.92
C GLU A 283 -19.71 -2.15 -21.24
N PRO A 284 -18.57 -2.65 -20.69
CA PRO A 284 -18.53 -3.96 -20.04
C PRO A 284 -19.24 -4.04 -18.68
N PHE A 285 -19.55 -2.90 -18.05
CA PHE A 285 -20.00 -2.84 -16.65
C PHE A 285 -21.25 -3.70 -16.41
N LEU A 286 -22.27 -3.56 -17.24
CA LEU A 286 -23.56 -4.23 -17.04
C LEU A 286 -23.42 -5.76 -17.11
N THR A 287 -22.62 -6.26 -18.06
CA THR A 287 -22.36 -7.70 -18.18
C THR A 287 -21.58 -8.21 -16.96
N LEU A 288 -20.53 -7.50 -16.54
CA LEU A 288 -19.75 -7.88 -15.35
C LEU A 288 -20.59 -7.87 -14.07
N LEU A 289 -21.49 -6.89 -13.92
CA LEU A 289 -22.38 -6.79 -12.76
C LEU A 289 -23.33 -7.98 -12.67
N VAL A 290 -23.98 -8.33 -13.78
CA VAL A 290 -24.90 -9.48 -13.86
C VAL A 290 -24.15 -10.80 -13.64
N GLU A 291 -22.96 -10.97 -14.22
CA GLU A 291 -22.11 -12.14 -14.01
C GLU A 291 -21.69 -12.28 -12.54
N GLY A 292 -21.26 -11.18 -11.92
CA GLY A 292 -20.87 -11.16 -10.51
C GLY A 292 -22.02 -11.53 -9.57
N MET A 293 -23.17 -10.89 -9.73
CA MET A 293 -24.39 -11.20 -8.94
C MET A 293 -24.80 -12.67 -9.12
N THR A 294 -24.83 -13.17 -10.36
CA THR A 294 -25.16 -14.57 -10.65
C THR A 294 -24.19 -15.53 -9.98
N ALA A 295 -22.88 -15.25 -10.03
CA ALA A 295 -21.86 -16.10 -9.44
C ALA A 295 -21.97 -16.21 -7.91
N VAL A 296 -22.29 -15.10 -7.22
CA VAL A 296 -22.50 -15.08 -5.76
C VAL A 296 -23.71 -15.93 -5.38
N LEU A 297 -24.85 -15.70 -6.04
CA LEU A 297 -26.10 -16.43 -5.77
C LEU A 297 -25.98 -17.93 -6.04
N VAL A 298 -25.37 -18.29 -7.17
CA VAL A 298 -25.13 -19.70 -7.55
C VAL A 298 -24.11 -20.39 -6.63
N SER A 299 -23.16 -19.65 -6.06
CA SER A 299 -22.23 -20.20 -5.06
C SER A 299 -22.95 -20.49 -3.74
N ALA A 300 -23.93 -19.67 -3.34
CA ALA A 300 -24.75 -19.91 -2.16
C ALA A 300 -25.59 -21.20 -2.26
N ASP A 301 -26.03 -21.58 -3.46
CA ASP A 301 -26.69 -22.88 -3.70
C ASP A 301 -25.78 -24.07 -3.34
N ALA A 302 -24.46 -23.95 -3.53
CA ALA A 302 -23.51 -25.04 -3.26
C ALA A 302 -23.20 -25.19 -1.76
N ASP A 303 -23.25 -24.10 -0.99
CA ASP A 303 -22.93 -24.10 0.44
C ASP A 303 -24.10 -24.61 1.31
N ASN A 304 -25.34 -24.52 0.84
CA ASN A 304 -26.55 -24.90 1.58
C ASN A 304 -27.04 -26.35 1.34
N PHE A 305 -26.25 -27.22 0.71
CA PHE A 305 -26.56 -28.64 0.48
C PHE A 305 -26.48 -29.53 1.76
N LEU A 306 -26.72 -28.97 2.94
CA LEU A 306 -26.75 -29.66 4.23
C LEU A 306 -28.10 -29.46 4.93
N ASP A 307 -28.97 -30.48 4.79
CA ASP A 307 -30.10 -30.83 5.67
C ASP A 307 -30.95 -29.67 6.24
N VAL A 308 -31.70 -28.96 5.39
CA VAL A 308 -32.87 -28.19 5.84
C VAL A 308 -34.05 -28.54 4.94
N GLU A 309 -35.01 -29.29 5.49
CA GLU A 309 -36.26 -29.71 4.81
C GLU A 309 -37.28 -28.56 4.64
N ASP A 310 -36.97 -27.36 5.14
CA ASP A 310 -37.91 -26.23 5.15
C ASP A 310 -37.20 -24.92 4.75
N TRP A 311 -37.10 -24.70 3.45
CA TRP A 311 -36.60 -23.44 2.89
C TRP A 311 -37.56 -22.27 3.10
N GLY A 312 -38.84 -22.54 3.41
CA GLY A 312 -39.90 -21.53 3.49
C GLY A 312 -39.80 -20.56 4.67
N ASP A 313 -39.12 -20.96 5.75
CA ASP A 313 -39.06 -20.21 7.01
C ASP A 313 -37.79 -19.35 7.18
N LEU A 314 -36.87 -19.36 6.20
CA LEU A 314 -35.65 -18.53 6.18
C LEU A 314 -35.65 -17.47 5.06
N ILE A 315 -36.77 -17.34 4.34
CA ILE A 315 -36.95 -16.42 3.21
C ILE A 315 -37.44 -15.08 3.78
N GLY A 316 -36.56 -14.08 3.82
CA GLY A 316 -36.84 -12.73 4.29
C GLY A 316 -35.71 -12.03 5.07
N GLU A 317 -34.58 -12.70 5.36
CA GLU A 317 -33.50 -12.13 6.20
C GLU A 317 -32.08 -12.27 5.60
N THR A 318 -31.94 -12.56 4.29
CA THR A 318 -30.64 -12.94 3.71
C THR A 318 -30.13 -12.00 2.62
N PHE A 319 -28.82 -11.71 2.67
CA PHE A 319 -28.06 -10.90 1.69
C PHE A 319 -28.28 -11.36 0.24
N GLU A 320 -28.46 -12.67 0.07
CA GLU A 320 -28.71 -13.32 -1.21
C GLU A 320 -30.07 -12.90 -1.82
N GLU A 321 -31.10 -12.65 -1.02
CA GLU A 321 -32.41 -12.16 -1.51
C GLU A 321 -32.34 -10.73 -2.01
N GLU A 322 -31.66 -9.84 -1.29
CA GLU A 322 -31.46 -8.45 -1.71
C GLU A 322 -30.67 -8.37 -3.02
N LEU A 323 -29.64 -9.22 -3.15
CA LEU A 323 -28.83 -9.32 -4.36
C LEU A 323 -29.66 -9.86 -5.54
N PHE A 324 -30.54 -10.82 -5.28
CA PHE A 324 -31.46 -11.33 -6.29
C PHE A 324 -32.50 -10.29 -6.72
N GLN A 325 -33.05 -9.48 -5.80
CA GLN A 325 -33.96 -8.39 -6.13
C GLN A 325 -33.31 -7.35 -7.06
N TRP A 326 -32.04 -7.00 -6.81
CA TRP A 326 -31.26 -6.16 -7.73
C TRP A 326 -31.10 -6.79 -9.11
N LEU A 327 -30.77 -8.09 -9.14
CA LEU A 327 -30.61 -8.84 -10.39
C LEU A 327 -31.93 -8.93 -11.17
N GLU A 328 -33.04 -9.22 -10.50
CA GLU A 328 -34.39 -9.24 -11.07
C GLU A 328 -34.75 -7.87 -11.63
N HIS A 329 -34.57 -6.80 -10.87
CA HIS A 329 -34.83 -5.43 -11.32
C HIS A 329 -34.03 -5.09 -12.58
N ILE A 330 -32.73 -5.35 -12.59
CA ILE A 330 -31.86 -5.10 -13.76
C ILE A 330 -32.31 -5.92 -14.97
N LEU A 331 -32.77 -7.17 -14.78
CA LEU A 331 -33.13 -8.10 -15.86
C LEU A 331 -34.56 -7.90 -16.39
N THR A 332 -35.50 -7.44 -15.57
CA THR A 332 -36.94 -7.41 -15.90
C THR A 332 -37.49 -6.01 -16.14
N ASP A 333 -37.01 -4.97 -15.43
CA ASP A 333 -37.62 -3.64 -15.45
C ASP A 333 -37.46 -2.94 -16.82
N ASP A 334 -38.50 -2.27 -17.30
CA ASP A 334 -38.52 -1.61 -18.62
C ASP A 334 -37.52 -0.46 -18.75
N ALA A 335 -37.18 0.23 -17.66
CA ALA A 335 -36.21 1.33 -17.66
C ALA A 335 -34.78 0.85 -17.96
N TRP A 336 -34.50 -0.43 -17.70
CA TRP A 336 -33.23 -1.09 -18.02
C TRP A 336 -33.22 -1.71 -19.43
N ALA A 337 -34.36 -1.83 -20.12
CA ALA A 337 -34.48 -2.52 -21.40
C ALA A 337 -33.52 -1.99 -22.48
N SER A 338 -33.32 -0.66 -22.54
CA SER A 338 -32.37 -0.05 -23.50
C SER A 338 -30.92 -0.48 -23.26
N LEU A 339 -30.49 -0.52 -21.99
CA LEU A 339 -29.14 -0.93 -21.60
C LEU A 339 -28.94 -2.43 -21.76
N ARG A 340 -29.94 -3.24 -21.37
CA ARG A 340 -29.91 -4.70 -21.58
C ARG A 340 -29.74 -5.04 -23.06
N ASN A 341 -30.57 -4.45 -23.92
CA ASN A 341 -30.53 -4.72 -25.36
C ASN A 341 -29.23 -4.25 -26.02
N GLN A 342 -28.57 -3.24 -25.44
CA GLN A 342 -27.34 -2.67 -25.99
C GLN A 342 -26.07 -3.38 -25.49
N TYR A 343 -26.03 -3.79 -24.22
CA TYR A 343 -24.79 -4.17 -23.55
C TYR A 343 -24.81 -5.56 -22.90
N LEU A 344 -25.98 -6.17 -22.68
CA LEU A 344 -26.09 -7.47 -22.02
C LEU A 344 -26.24 -8.59 -23.05
N VAL A 345 -25.45 -9.65 -22.89
CA VAL A 345 -25.62 -10.90 -23.65
C VAL A 345 -26.06 -12.00 -22.68
N PRO A 346 -27.35 -12.39 -22.66
CA PRO A 346 -27.92 -13.30 -21.66
C PRO A 346 -27.28 -14.70 -21.58
N THR A 347 -26.46 -15.08 -22.57
CA THR A 347 -25.79 -16.39 -22.60
C THR A 347 -24.74 -16.56 -21.51
N HIS A 348 -24.17 -15.47 -20.96
CA HIS A 348 -23.12 -15.56 -19.94
C HIS A 348 -23.66 -15.95 -18.57
N ALA A 349 -24.73 -15.30 -18.09
CA ALA A 349 -25.40 -15.67 -16.84
C ALA A 349 -25.91 -17.12 -16.87
N ARG A 350 -26.42 -17.57 -18.04
CA ARG A 350 -26.81 -18.97 -18.26
C ARG A 350 -25.63 -19.93 -18.18
N ALA A 351 -24.49 -19.56 -18.77
CA ALA A 351 -23.29 -20.39 -18.70
C ALA A 351 -22.82 -20.57 -17.25
N ILE A 352 -22.86 -19.50 -16.43
CA ILE A 352 -22.51 -19.57 -15.00
C ILE A 352 -23.43 -20.52 -14.24
N CYS A 353 -24.75 -20.45 -14.47
CA CYS A 353 -25.73 -21.36 -13.85
C CYS A 353 -25.54 -22.84 -14.29
N LEU A 354 -25.06 -23.08 -15.51
CA LEU A 354 -24.83 -24.42 -16.05
C LEU A 354 -23.47 -25.01 -15.62
N GLU A 355 -22.43 -24.19 -15.50
CA GLU A 355 -21.06 -24.62 -15.16
C GLU A 355 -20.87 -24.95 -13.69
N SER A 356 -21.64 -24.33 -12.78
CA SER A 356 -21.58 -24.58 -11.34
C SER A 356 -22.02 -25.99 -10.93
N GLY A 357 -22.65 -26.75 -11.84
CA GLY A 357 -23.26 -28.05 -11.53
C GLY A 357 -24.52 -27.93 -10.68
N SER A 358 -24.95 -26.71 -10.35
CA SER A 358 -26.11 -26.39 -9.50
C SER A 358 -27.36 -26.06 -10.31
N ALA A 359 -27.52 -26.64 -11.51
CA ALA A 359 -28.75 -26.46 -12.29
C ALA A 359 -30.03 -26.91 -11.56
N GLU A 360 -29.90 -27.56 -10.39
CA GLU A 360 -30.95 -27.96 -9.46
C GLU A 360 -31.00 -27.11 -8.17
N GLY A 361 -30.16 -26.07 -8.04
CA GLY A 361 -30.13 -25.13 -6.92
C GLY A 361 -31.25 -24.10 -6.97
N PHE A 362 -31.62 -23.54 -5.80
CA PHE A 362 -32.73 -22.61 -5.66
C PHE A 362 -32.47 -21.33 -6.48
N TRP A 363 -31.33 -20.67 -6.27
CA TRP A 363 -31.01 -19.42 -6.97
C TRP A 363 -30.76 -19.63 -8.46
N ALA A 364 -30.10 -20.73 -8.85
CA ALA A 364 -29.92 -21.08 -10.25
C ALA A 364 -31.26 -21.26 -10.99
N SER A 365 -32.29 -21.79 -10.31
CA SER A 365 -33.65 -21.90 -10.83
C SER A 365 -34.31 -20.53 -10.98
N GLU A 366 -34.33 -19.73 -9.91
CA GLU A 366 -34.95 -18.39 -9.91
C GLU A 366 -34.33 -17.48 -10.99
N ILE A 367 -32.99 -17.48 -11.12
CA ILE A 367 -32.27 -16.71 -12.15
C ILE A 367 -32.65 -17.18 -13.56
N SER A 368 -32.84 -18.49 -13.74
CA SER A 368 -33.23 -19.06 -15.04
C SER A 368 -34.63 -18.64 -15.48
N GLU A 369 -35.55 -18.39 -14.55
CA GLU A 369 -36.92 -17.93 -14.84
C GLU A 369 -36.96 -16.46 -15.29
N ILE A 370 -36.16 -15.60 -14.66
CA ILE A 370 -36.11 -14.16 -14.98
C ILE A 370 -35.24 -13.82 -16.20
N LEU A 371 -34.36 -14.73 -16.63
CA LEU A 371 -33.46 -14.48 -17.77
C LEU A 371 -34.23 -14.42 -19.11
N PRO A 372 -34.10 -13.34 -19.89
CA PRO A 372 -34.85 -13.14 -21.13
C PRO A 372 -34.69 -14.31 -22.13
N GLY A 373 -35.83 -14.91 -22.51
CA GLY A 373 -35.92 -16.01 -23.48
C GLY A 373 -35.99 -17.39 -22.83
N ALA A 374 -37.14 -17.70 -22.21
CA ALA A 374 -37.46 -18.98 -21.58
C ALA A 374 -37.00 -20.19 -22.42
N TYR A 375 -36.11 -21.02 -21.86
CA TYR A 375 -36.04 -22.43 -22.25
C TYR A 375 -36.86 -23.21 -21.22
N ILE A 376 -38.08 -23.55 -21.61
CA ILE A 376 -38.92 -24.52 -20.90
C ILE A 376 -38.22 -25.89 -21.08
N PRO A 377 -37.72 -26.55 -20.03
CA PRO A 377 -37.33 -27.94 -20.14
C PRO A 377 -38.61 -28.70 -20.48
N ARG A 378 -38.70 -29.26 -21.69
CA ARG A 378 -39.77 -30.21 -22.00
C ARG A 378 -39.71 -31.31 -20.95
N LYS A 379 -40.78 -31.45 -20.17
CA LYS A 379 -41.04 -32.63 -19.32
C LYS A 379 -40.57 -33.86 -20.06
N THR A 380 -39.77 -34.68 -19.39
CA THR A 380 -39.44 -36.04 -19.81
C THR A 380 -40.73 -36.85 -19.90
N GLU A 381 -41.41 -36.75 -21.03
CA GLU A 381 -42.35 -37.77 -21.46
C GLU A 381 -41.53 -38.90 -22.07
N ASN A 382 -41.63 -40.04 -21.39
CA ASN A 382 -41.05 -41.32 -21.75
C ASN A 382 -41.17 -41.62 -23.25
N TYR A 383 -40.04 -41.77 -23.94
CA TYR A 383 -40.04 -42.46 -25.23
C TYR A 383 -38.82 -43.37 -25.39
N THR A 384 -39.12 -44.66 -25.46
CA THR A 384 -38.22 -45.77 -25.79
C THR A 384 -37.66 -45.65 -27.20
N PRO A 385 -36.44 -46.18 -27.46
CA PRO A 385 -35.77 -45.99 -28.74
C PRO A 385 -36.31 -46.95 -29.80
N SER A 386 -36.71 -46.43 -30.97
CA SER A 386 -36.80 -47.23 -32.18
C SER A 386 -36.57 -46.41 -33.46
N GLY A 387 -35.51 -46.73 -34.19
CA GLY A 387 -35.55 -46.87 -35.66
C GLY A 387 -35.18 -45.68 -36.55
N ALA A 388 -33.92 -45.70 -37.02
CA ALA A 388 -33.41 -45.41 -38.38
C ALA A 388 -33.55 -43.99 -39.04
N PRO A 389 -32.61 -43.60 -39.94
CA PRO A 389 -32.38 -42.21 -40.38
C PRO A 389 -32.82 -41.88 -41.83
N ASP A 390 -32.98 -40.58 -42.15
CA ASP A 390 -33.00 -40.04 -43.54
C ASP A 390 -32.56 -38.54 -43.59
N PRO A 391 -32.27 -37.87 -44.75
CA PRO A 391 -30.95 -37.30 -45.02
C PRO A 391 -30.88 -35.82 -45.49
N SER A 392 -29.63 -35.34 -45.53
CA SER A 392 -28.97 -34.23 -46.26
C SER A 392 -29.71 -33.00 -46.82
N ILE A 393 -29.19 -31.85 -46.42
CA ILE A 393 -29.40 -30.47 -46.88
C ILE A 393 -28.54 -30.21 -48.14
N ASP A 394 -29.16 -29.97 -49.31
CA ASP A 394 -28.43 -29.48 -50.51
C ASP A 394 -29.29 -28.68 -51.51
N GLN A 395 -30.17 -27.79 -51.05
CA GLN A 395 -30.97 -26.91 -51.95
C GLN A 395 -31.26 -25.53 -51.35
N ASN A 396 -30.25 -24.68 -51.15
CA ASN A 396 -30.48 -23.25 -50.88
C ASN A 396 -30.20 -22.39 -52.14
N PRO A 397 -31.23 -21.75 -52.75
CA PRO A 397 -31.12 -20.94 -53.98
C PRO A 397 -30.29 -19.65 -53.87
N ASP A 398 -29.86 -19.24 -52.67
CA ASP A 398 -29.06 -18.02 -52.47
C ASP A 398 -27.61 -18.13 -52.98
N ILE A 399 -27.10 -19.36 -53.15
CA ILE A 399 -25.73 -19.61 -53.64
C ILE A 399 -25.57 -19.19 -55.12
N ALA A 400 -26.64 -19.28 -55.92
CA ALA A 400 -26.62 -18.96 -57.34
C ALA A 400 -26.52 -17.45 -57.63
N VAL A 401 -27.00 -16.60 -56.72
CA VAL A 401 -26.96 -15.13 -56.86
C VAL A 401 -25.53 -14.61 -56.69
N LEU A 402 -24.75 -15.23 -55.80
CA LEU A 402 -23.38 -14.82 -55.49
C LEU A 402 -22.39 -15.15 -56.63
N GLN A 403 -22.63 -16.24 -57.37
CA GLN A 403 -21.86 -16.62 -58.56
C GLN A 403 -22.05 -15.65 -59.74
N ASN A 404 -23.24 -15.05 -59.89
CA ASN A 404 -23.54 -14.07 -60.95
C ASN A 404 -22.80 -12.73 -60.79
N TYR A 405 -22.26 -12.44 -59.60
CA TYR A 405 -21.40 -11.28 -59.36
C TYR A 405 -19.89 -11.63 -59.42
N GLY A 406 -19.53 -12.81 -59.92
CA GLY A 406 -18.15 -13.21 -60.18
C GLY A 406 -17.40 -13.78 -58.97
N TRP A 407 -18.11 -14.28 -57.96
CA TRP A 407 -17.49 -14.92 -56.79
C TRP A 407 -17.53 -16.45 -56.95
N ASP A 408 -16.35 -17.06 -57.07
CA ASP A 408 -16.16 -18.51 -57.14
C ASP A 408 -15.36 -18.97 -55.91
N PHE A 409 -15.87 -19.95 -55.15
CA PHE A 409 -15.24 -20.44 -53.91
C PHE A 409 -14.67 -21.84 -54.11
N GLY A 410 -13.42 -21.89 -54.57
CA GLY A 410 -12.55 -23.07 -54.64
C GLY A 410 -11.35 -22.94 -53.70
N GLN A 411 -10.98 -24.07 -53.10
CA GLN A 411 -10.23 -24.22 -51.85
C GLN A 411 -8.72 -23.81 -51.85
N ALA A 412 -8.30 -23.34 -50.68
CA ALA A 412 -7.00 -23.48 -50.03
C ALA A 412 -5.74 -22.92 -50.72
N ILE A 413 -5.27 -21.76 -50.24
CA ILE A 413 -3.85 -21.37 -50.28
C ILE A 413 -3.21 -21.81 -48.96
N SER A 414 -2.32 -22.80 -49.06
CA SER A 414 -1.32 -23.17 -48.05
C SER A 414 0.07 -22.86 -48.61
N CYS A 415 0.86 -22.06 -47.90
CA CYS A 415 2.31 -21.92 -48.14
C CYS A 415 3.07 -21.89 -46.80
N ARG A 416 3.52 -23.06 -46.31
CA ARG A 416 4.72 -23.16 -45.45
C ARG A 416 5.95 -23.35 -46.34
N PRO A 417 7.15 -22.83 -46.00
CA PRO A 417 8.21 -23.69 -45.38
C PRO A 417 9.21 -22.87 -44.47
N ILE A 418 10.22 -23.36 -43.73
CA ILE A 418 11.09 -24.57 -43.76
C ILE A 418 11.49 -24.98 -42.32
N GLY A 419 11.52 -26.30 -42.00
CA GLY A 419 12.16 -26.75 -40.76
C GLY A 419 11.90 -28.17 -40.25
N ALA A 420 12.15 -29.19 -41.07
CA ALA A 420 12.52 -30.57 -40.69
C ALA A 420 11.50 -31.57 -40.08
N ARG A 421 11.06 -32.45 -40.99
CA ARG A 421 11.09 -33.95 -40.96
C ARG A 421 10.12 -34.75 -40.09
N ARG A 422 9.21 -35.40 -40.82
CA ARG A 422 8.50 -36.67 -40.55
C ARG A 422 9.42 -37.79 -40.07
N LEU A 423 8.90 -38.62 -39.17
CA LEU A 423 8.90 -40.08 -39.33
C LEU A 423 7.47 -40.62 -39.16
N SER A 424 7.21 -41.68 -39.93
CA SER A 424 5.91 -42.20 -40.33
C SER A 424 5.30 -43.22 -39.38
N ARG A 425 3.96 -43.19 -39.38
CA ARG A 425 2.95 -44.17 -38.92
C ARG A 425 3.36 -45.64 -38.85
N SER A 426 2.89 -46.31 -37.81
CA SER A 426 2.12 -47.57 -37.95
C SER A 426 0.95 -47.63 -36.95
N GLN A 427 -0.20 -48.06 -37.49
CA GLN A 427 -1.50 -48.52 -36.99
C GLN A 427 -1.64 -48.86 -35.48
N ALA A 428 -2.80 -48.83 -34.81
CA ALA A 428 -4.18 -48.38 -35.07
C ALA A 428 -4.98 -48.59 -33.75
N CYS A 429 -5.89 -47.67 -33.39
CA CYS A 429 -7.28 -47.95 -32.96
C CYS A 429 -7.95 -46.72 -32.32
N HIS A 430 -9.12 -46.39 -32.88
CA HIS A 430 -10.30 -45.70 -32.33
C HIS A 430 -10.13 -44.48 -31.40
N ILE A 431 -10.51 -43.31 -31.94
CA ILE A 431 -10.84 -42.08 -31.21
C ILE A 431 -12.22 -41.61 -31.69
N PRO A 432 -13.21 -41.34 -30.81
CA PRO A 432 -14.21 -40.33 -31.05
C PRO A 432 -13.65 -38.95 -30.74
N LEU A 433 -13.70 -38.11 -31.77
CA LEU A 433 -13.88 -36.65 -31.79
C LEU A 433 -14.65 -36.16 -30.53
N THR A 434 -14.37 -35.04 -29.88
CA THR A 434 -13.64 -33.84 -30.31
C THR A 434 -13.45 -32.98 -29.07
N ASN A 435 -12.19 -32.70 -28.72
CA ASN A 435 -11.82 -31.48 -28.04
C ASN A 435 -12.06 -30.31 -29.00
N VAL A 436 -12.95 -29.39 -28.62
CA VAL A 436 -12.78 -27.97 -28.95
C VAL A 436 -12.37 -27.31 -27.64
N THR A 437 -11.06 -27.22 -27.46
CA THR A 437 -10.43 -26.33 -26.48
C THR A 437 -10.75 -24.89 -26.89
N PHE A 438 -11.73 -24.28 -26.22
CA PHE A 438 -11.69 -22.84 -26.00
C PHE A 438 -10.56 -22.57 -24.99
N LEU A 439 -9.64 -21.68 -25.35
CA LEU A 439 -8.61 -21.17 -24.46
C LEU A 439 -9.29 -20.31 -23.40
N SER A 440 -9.73 -20.94 -22.31
CA SER A 440 -10.06 -20.26 -21.07
C SER A 440 -8.76 -19.79 -20.40
N HIS A 441 -8.68 -18.49 -20.13
CA HIS A 441 -7.60 -17.91 -19.35
C HIS A 441 -7.74 -18.41 -17.89
N PRO A 442 -6.72 -19.04 -17.27
CA PRO A 442 -6.90 -19.71 -15.96
C PRO A 442 -6.98 -18.79 -14.73
N SER A 443 -7.13 -17.47 -14.88
CA SER A 443 -6.91 -16.52 -13.78
C SER A 443 -8.09 -16.30 -12.84
N LEU A 444 -9.30 -16.76 -13.16
CA LEU A 444 -10.50 -16.56 -12.31
C LEU A 444 -10.88 -17.79 -11.46
N MET A 445 -10.39 -18.99 -11.78
CA MET A 445 -10.80 -20.22 -11.09
C MET A 445 -9.91 -20.63 -9.91
N ASN A 446 -8.79 -19.93 -9.65
CA ASN A 446 -7.87 -20.28 -8.55
C ASN A 446 -8.07 -19.46 -7.27
N VAL A 447 -8.93 -18.45 -7.26
CA VAL A 447 -9.17 -17.62 -6.07
C VAL A 447 -10.21 -18.27 -5.13
N GLY A 448 -11.24 -18.92 -5.67
CA GLY A 448 -12.34 -19.48 -4.87
C GLY A 448 -12.01 -20.75 -4.06
N LYS A 449 -10.93 -21.48 -4.37
CA LYS A 449 -10.63 -22.77 -3.71
C LYS A 449 -9.76 -22.67 -2.45
N ALA A 450 -9.20 -21.51 -2.14
CA ALA A 450 -8.25 -21.35 -1.03
C ALA A 450 -8.89 -20.93 0.31
N LEU A 451 -10.18 -20.58 0.36
CA LEU A 451 -10.79 -19.97 1.55
C LEU A 451 -11.76 -20.86 2.34
N PHE A 452 -12.21 -21.98 1.78
CA PHE A 452 -13.19 -22.85 2.45
C PHE A 452 -12.54 -24.07 3.11
N SER A 453 -11.72 -23.84 4.14
CA SER A 453 -11.41 -24.89 5.11
C SER A 453 -11.11 -24.32 6.49
N ARG A 454 -12.15 -24.21 7.33
CA ARG A 454 -12.14 -24.76 8.70
C ARG A 454 -13.49 -24.59 9.41
N ARG A 455 -14.12 -25.73 9.69
CA ARG A 455 -15.34 -25.93 10.48
C ARG A 455 -15.20 -25.46 11.93
N LEU A 456 -16.36 -25.05 12.46
CA LEU A 456 -16.69 -24.82 13.86
C LEU A 456 -16.23 -25.93 14.81
N ILE A 457 -15.62 -25.53 15.92
CA ILE A 457 -15.77 -26.17 17.23
C ILE A 457 -16.09 -25.04 18.22
N SER A 458 -17.27 -25.11 18.85
CA SER A 458 -17.73 -24.15 19.84
C SER A 458 -16.76 -24.06 21.02
N THR A 459 -16.12 -22.91 21.17
CA THR A 459 -15.41 -22.55 22.40
C THR A 459 -15.80 -21.10 22.69
N ILE A 460 -16.26 -20.83 23.91
CA ILE A 460 -16.55 -19.50 24.45
C ILE A 460 -15.53 -18.49 23.86
N SER A 461 -15.99 -17.60 22.98
CA SER A 461 -15.11 -16.71 22.22
C SER A 461 -14.30 -15.86 23.19
N LYS A 462 -13.01 -16.19 23.34
CA LYS A 462 -12.03 -15.30 23.95
C LYS A 462 -11.89 -14.13 22.99
N ARG A 463 -12.60 -13.03 23.26
CA ARG A 463 -12.38 -11.71 22.64
C ARG A 463 -10.90 -11.34 22.77
N LYS A 464 -10.31 -10.64 21.80
CA LYS A 464 -8.86 -10.43 21.77
C LYS A 464 -8.50 -8.94 21.77
N MET A 465 -7.26 -8.62 22.14
CA MET A 465 -6.67 -7.34 21.78
C MET A 465 -6.31 -7.38 20.31
N HIS A 466 -6.60 -6.30 19.59
CA HIS A 466 -6.19 -6.14 18.20
C HIS A 466 -5.09 -5.10 18.09
N ILE A 467 -4.08 -5.41 17.29
CA ILE A 467 -2.95 -4.51 17.04
C ILE A 467 -2.76 -4.41 15.54
N GLU A 468 -2.90 -3.21 15.02
CA GLU A 468 -2.62 -2.87 13.62
C GLU A 468 -1.37 -2.01 13.55
N SER A 469 -0.43 -2.41 12.69
CA SER A 469 0.76 -1.62 12.38
C SER A 469 0.43 -0.64 11.27
N ILE A 470 0.77 0.63 11.46
CA ILE A 470 0.62 1.69 10.47
C ILE A 470 2.04 2.13 10.09
N PRO A 471 2.58 1.64 8.96
CA PRO A 471 3.89 2.06 8.49
C PRO A 471 3.89 3.55 8.16
N MET A 472 4.95 4.25 8.56
CA MET A 472 5.16 5.66 8.28
C MET A 472 6.49 5.90 7.58
N TRP A 473 6.50 6.79 6.59
CA TRP A 473 7.70 7.13 5.81
C TRP A 473 8.40 5.90 5.23
N THR A 474 7.64 4.93 4.72
CA THR A 474 8.17 3.70 4.10
C THR A 474 9.22 4.03 3.04
N GLY A 475 10.41 3.43 3.16
CA GLY A 475 11.54 3.64 2.26
C GLY A 475 12.49 4.79 2.66
N THR A 476 12.14 5.61 3.65
CA THR A 476 13.02 6.71 4.13
C THR A 476 13.22 6.68 5.64
N GLY A 477 12.16 6.84 6.43
CA GLY A 477 12.19 6.81 7.91
C GLY A 477 11.91 5.42 8.49
N ASN A 478 11.04 4.66 7.83
CA ASN A 478 10.63 3.30 8.22
C ASN A 478 10.12 3.23 9.67
N ASN A 479 9.30 4.20 10.09
CA ASN A 479 8.70 4.24 11.42
C ASN A 479 7.42 3.40 11.45
N TYR A 480 7.01 2.98 12.65
CA TYR A 480 5.70 2.38 12.89
C TYR A 480 4.90 3.19 13.90
N ALA A 481 3.64 3.46 13.57
CA ALA A 481 2.61 3.73 14.55
C ALA A 481 1.82 2.44 14.80
N TYR A 482 1.22 2.31 15.98
CA TYR A 482 0.43 1.13 16.34
C TYR A 482 -0.95 1.51 16.85
N LEU A 483 -2.00 1.01 16.22
CA LEU A 483 -3.35 1.08 16.75
C LEU A 483 -3.62 -0.16 17.60
N ILE A 484 -3.88 0.03 18.88
CA ILE A 484 -4.30 -1.03 19.80
C ILE A 484 -5.77 -0.83 20.19
N SER A 485 -6.60 -1.86 20.04
CA SER A 485 -8.03 -1.81 20.36
C SER A 485 -8.50 -3.03 21.16
N ASP A 486 -9.50 -2.80 22.03
CA ASP A 486 -10.27 -3.85 22.71
C ASP A 486 -11.51 -4.20 21.90
N ASP A 487 -11.69 -5.46 21.52
CA ASP A 487 -12.87 -5.93 20.78
C ASP A 487 -14.19 -5.60 21.45
N ALA A 488 -14.22 -5.70 22.79
CA ALA A 488 -15.47 -5.63 23.53
C ALA A 488 -16.00 -4.20 23.65
N SER A 489 -15.17 -3.26 24.10
CA SER A 489 -15.57 -1.86 24.23
C SER A 489 -15.33 -1.04 22.96
N LYS A 490 -14.58 -1.59 22.00
CA LYS A 490 -14.01 -0.91 20.84
C LYS A 490 -13.04 0.22 21.23
N ASP A 491 -12.74 0.41 22.51
CA ASP A 491 -11.82 1.45 22.94
C ASP A 491 -10.45 1.20 22.33
N ALA A 492 -9.86 2.26 21.78
CA ALA A 492 -8.59 2.17 21.10
C ALA A 492 -7.65 3.29 21.51
N MET A 493 -6.36 3.02 21.44
CA MET A 493 -5.30 4.01 21.59
C MET A 493 -4.31 3.85 20.44
N VAL A 494 -3.72 4.97 20.01
CA VAL A 494 -2.70 4.96 18.96
C VAL A 494 -1.34 5.30 19.54
N VAL A 495 -0.35 4.44 19.30
CA VAL A 495 1.03 4.58 19.74
C VAL A 495 1.85 5.29 18.65
N ASP A 496 2.60 6.32 19.03
CA ASP A 496 3.55 7.08 18.19
C ASP A 496 3.01 7.53 16.82
N PRO A 497 1.86 8.24 16.74
CA PRO A 497 1.23 8.64 15.48
C PRO A 497 1.94 9.85 14.84
N ALA A 498 3.21 9.71 14.47
CA ALA A 498 4.09 10.82 14.13
C ALA A 498 3.81 11.49 12.76
N HIS A 499 3.18 10.76 11.84
CA HIS A 499 2.88 11.25 10.50
C HIS A 499 1.36 11.28 10.23
N PRO A 500 0.67 12.37 10.59
CA PRO A 500 -0.77 12.48 10.40
C PRO A 500 -1.28 12.16 8.99
N PRO A 501 -0.60 12.53 7.88
CA PRO A 501 -1.07 12.18 6.55
C PRO A 501 -1.26 10.68 6.30
N GLU A 502 -0.47 9.82 6.94
CA GLU A 502 -0.57 8.35 6.81
C GLU A 502 -1.43 7.74 7.93
N VAL A 503 -1.36 8.30 9.15
CA VAL A 503 -2.08 7.75 10.31
C VAL A 503 -3.55 8.16 10.35
N VAL A 504 -3.87 9.43 10.03
CA VAL A 504 -5.24 9.95 10.10
C VAL A 504 -6.21 9.16 9.21
N PRO A 505 -5.90 8.84 7.95
CA PRO A 505 -6.82 8.08 7.10
C PRO A 505 -7.20 6.72 7.69
N VAL A 506 -6.24 6.01 8.29
CA VAL A 506 -6.47 4.71 8.93
C VAL A 506 -7.39 4.86 10.15
N LEU A 507 -7.02 5.76 11.07
CA LEU A 507 -7.84 6.01 12.27
C LEU A 507 -9.26 6.50 11.92
N ALA A 508 -9.37 7.40 10.94
CA ALA A 508 -10.66 7.92 10.50
C ALA A 508 -11.53 6.84 9.87
N SER A 509 -10.95 5.93 9.07
CA SER A 509 -11.68 4.79 8.52
C SER A 509 -12.26 3.92 9.64
N HIS A 510 -11.44 3.50 10.59
CA HIS A 510 -11.90 2.64 11.69
C HIS A 510 -12.91 3.30 12.62
N ILE A 511 -12.79 4.61 12.85
CA ILE A 511 -13.79 5.37 13.63
C ILE A 511 -15.12 5.45 12.86
N ASN A 512 -15.07 5.77 11.56
CA ASN A 512 -16.27 5.91 10.74
C ASN A 512 -17.01 4.59 10.55
N ASP A 513 -16.27 3.48 10.43
CA ASP A 513 -16.82 2.12 10.34
C ASP A 513 -17.39 1.63 11.70
N GLY A 514 -17.29 2.44 12.76
CA GLY A 514 -17.69 2.03 14.11
C GLY A 514 -16.88 0.86 14.65
N LYS A 515 -15.68 0.61 14.12
CA LYS A 515 -14.75 -0.46 14.55
C LYS A 515 -13.98 -0.07 15.80
N ILE A 516 -13.67 1.22 15.97
CA ILE A 516 -12.94 1.73 17.14
C ILE A 516 -13.58 2.99 17.74
N ASN A 517 -13.25 3.19 19.01
CA ASN A 517 -13.53 4.36 19.82
C ASN A 517 -12.20 4.92 20.33
N LEU A 518 -11.59 5.82 19.56
CA LEU A 518 -10.25 6.34 19.87
C LEU A 518 -10.28 7.19 21.16
N LYS A 519 -9.54 6.76 22.18
CA LYS A 519 -9.51 7.39 23.53
C LYS A 519 -8.29 8.24 23.80
N ALA A 520 -7.12 7.80 23.32
CA ALA A 520 -5.86 8.44 23.65
C ALA A 520 -4.79 8.22 22.58
N ILE A 521 -3.80 9.11 22.61
CA ILE A 521 -2.51 8.95 21.98
C ILE A 521 -1.54 8.45 23.05
N ILE A 522 -0.70 7.48 22.72
CA ILE A 522 0.41 7.02 23.53
C ILE A 522 1.71 7.40 22.81
N ASN A 523 2.63 8.04 23.50
CA ASN A 523 3.97 8.29 22.97
C ASN A 523 5.04 7.57 23.80
N THR A 524 5.98 6.95 23.12
CA THR A 524 7.13 6.30 23.74
C THR A 524 8.17 7.31 24.18
N HIS A 525 8.42 8.36 23.39
CA HIS A 525 9.36 9.43 23.72
C HIS A 525 9.13 10.69 22.87
N HIS A 526 9.89 11.76 23.12
CA HIS A 526 9.63 13.09 22.55
C HIS A 526 10.11 13.33 21.11
N HIS A 527 10.91 12.43 20.50
CA HIS A 527 11.41 12.69 19.15
C HIS A 527 10.28 12.91 18.15
N HIS A 528 10.55 13.77 17.16
CA HIS A 528 9.52 14.28 16.26
C HIS A 528 8.88 13.16 15.41
N ASP A 529 9.65 12.15 15.05
CA ASP A 529 9.20 10.97 14.31
C ASP A 529 8.42 9.96 15.17
N HIS A 530 8.10 10.31 16.42
CA HIS A 530 7.16 9.61 17.31
C HIS A 530 6.03 10.53 17.81
N ALA A 531 6.38 11.69 18.38
CA ALA A 531 5.43 12.61 19.00
C ALA A 531 5.04 13.82 18.12
N GLY A 532 5.71 14.03 16.98
CA GLY A 532 5.52 15.21 16.13
C GLY A 532 4.14 15.31 15.48
N GLY A 533 3.43 14.19 15.35
CA GLY A 533 2.09 14.14 14.76
C GLY A 533 0.96 14.46 15.74
N ASN A 534 1.24 14.55 17.05
CA ASN A 534 0.21 14.71 18.08
C ASN A 534 -0.71 15.91 17.82
N GLU A 535 -0.17 17.06 17.43
CA GLU A 535 -0.97 18.25 17.11
C GLU A 535 -1.94 17.98 15.95
N GLY A 536 -1.48 17.27 14.92
CA GLY A 536 -2.29 16.91 13.75
C GLY A 536 -3.42 15.94 14.09
N ILE A 537 -3.13 14.92 14.91
CA ILE A 537 -4.13 13.96 15.39
C ILE A 537 -5.19 14.67 16.25
N LEU A 538 -4.78 15.53 17.19
CA LEU A 538 -5.69 16.28 18.05
C LEU A 538 -6.58 17.26 17.26
N LYS A 539 -6.04 17.89 16.21
CA LYS A 539 -6.83 18.76 15.32
C LYS A 539 -7.93 17.99 14.58
N GLN A 540 -7.64 16.75 14.19
CA GLN A 540 -8.57 15.93 13.42
C GLN A 540 -9.65 15.27 14.30
N PHE A 541 -9.24 14.67 15.42
CA PHE A 541 -10.11 13.81 16.23
C PHE A 541 -10.57 14.47 17.55
N GLY A 542 -10.16 15.69 17.82
CA GLY A 542 -10.56 16.46 19.00
C GLY A 542 -9.65 16.26 20.22
N LYS A 543 -10.18 16.53 21.42
CA LYS A 543 -9.41 16.46 22.67
C LYS A 543 -9.29 15.00 23.14
N LEU A 544 -8.23 14.34 22.68
CA LEU A 544 -7.75 13.07 23.21
C LEU A 544 -6.76 13.31 24.36
N SER A 545 -6.65 12.36 25.29
CA SER A 545 -5.52 12.35 26.24
C SER A 545 -4.25 11.97 25.48
N VAL A 546 -3.14 12.60 25.83
CA VAL A 546 -1.81 12.24 25.33
C VAL A 546 -1.00 11.69 26.50
N ILE A 547 -0.77 10.39 26.48
CA ILE A 547 -0.05 9.63 27.51
C ILE A 547 1.37 9.44 27.01
N GLY A 548 2.38 9.91 27.75
CA GLY A 548 3.74 9.86 27.23
C GLY A 548 4.81 10.30 28.20
N GLY A 549 6.05 10.25 27.72
CA GLY A 549 7.18 10.94 28.34
C GLY A 549 6.86 12.42 28.58
N LYS A 550 7.42 12.98 29.64
CA LYS A 550 7.13 14.36 30.10
C LYS A 550 7.44 15.43 29.04
N ASP A 551 8.32 15.12 28.09
CA ASP A 551 8.81 16.05 27.08
C ASP A 551 8.09 15.85 25.73
N CYS A 552 7.18 14.87 25.62
CA CYS A 552 6.36 14.66 24.42
C CYS A 552 5.44 15.85 24.12
N ALA A 553 5.29 16.18 22.84
CA ALA A 553 4.41 17.26 22.40
C ALA A 553 2.95 17.01 22.86
N HIS A 554 2.31 18.00 23.46
CA HIS A 554 0.92 17.93 23.94
C HIS A 554 0.65 16.88 25.03
N VAL A 555 1.67 16.33 25.71
CA VAL A 555 1.46 15.36 26.79
C VAL A 555 0.53 15.91 27.87
N THR A 556 -0.48 15.11 28.25
CA THR A 556 -1.44 15.43 29.32
C THR A 556 -1.28 14.53 30.53
N GLN A 557 -0.68 13.35 30.36
CA GLN A 557 -0.42 12.41 31.45
C GLN A 557 0.94 11.72 31.24
N THR A 558 1.76 11.71 32.28
CA THR A 558 3.00 10.93 32.31
C THR A 558 2.89 9.88 33.41
N PRO A 559 2.60 8.61 33.06
CA PRO A 559 2.49 7.55 34.04
C PRO A 559 3.87 7.26 34.68
N GLY A 560 3.88 6.93 35.96
CA GLY A 560 5.09 6.49 36.66
C GLY A 560 5.57 5.12 36.18
N HIS A 561 6.84 4.79 36.45
CA HIS A 561 7.37 3.45 36.19
C HIS A 561 6.57 2.39 36.98
N GLY A 562 6.05 1.38 36.30
CA GLY A 562 5.18 0.34 36.84
C GLY A 562 3.72 0.74 37.00
N GLU A 563 3.34 1.99 36.68
CA GLU A 563 1.96 2.45 36.73
C GLU A 563 1.13 1.75 35.66
N LYS A 564 -0.12 1.42 36.01
CA LYS A 564 -1.04 0.70 35.14
C LYS A 564 -2.25 1.55 34.79
N PHE A 565 -2.66 1.46 33.54
CA PHE A 565 -3.93 1.98 33.03
C PHE A 565 -4.58 0.95 32.11
N LYS A 566 -5.80 1.22 31.63
CA LYS A 566 -6.57 0.27 30.82
C LYS A 566 -6.95 0.84 29.45
N ILE A 567 -7.09 -0.07 28.49
CA ILE A 567 -7.81 0.14 27.24
C ILE A 567 -9.03 -0.77 27.29
N GLY A 568 -10.23 -0.18 27.28
CA GLY A 568 -11.45 -0.92 27.61
C GLY A 568 -11.41 -1.52 29.01
N GLU A 569 -12.10 -2.65 29.21
CA GLU A 569 -12.17 -3.30 30.53
C GLU A 569 -11.05 -4.32 30.75
N ARG A 570 -10.48 -4.86 29.67
CA ARG A 570 -9.65 -6.08 29.68
C ARG A 570 -8.17 -5.82 29.49
N ILE A 571 -7.81 -4.92 28.57
CA ILE A 571 -6.40 -4.67 28.24
C ILE A 571 -5.78 -3.85 29.36
N THR A 572 -4.81 -4.42 30.06
CA THR A 572 -4.04 -3.71 31.08
C THR A 572 -2.71 -3.29 30.50
N VAL A 573 -2.43 -1.99 30.50
CA VAL A 573 -1.17 -1.41 30.01
C VAL A 573 -0.34 -0.97 31.21
N THR A 574 0.92 -1.43 31.28
CA THR A 574 1.90 -1.05 32.29
C THR A 574 2.98 -0.17 31.65
N ALA A 575 3.21 1.02 32.20
CA ALA A 575 4.27 1.91 31.74
C ALA A 575 5.63 1.50 32.33
N LEU A 576 6.63 1.29 31.48
CA LEU A 576 7.97 0.87 31.86
C LEU A 576 8.97 1.92 31.41
N HIS A 577 9.41 2.77 32.34
CA HIS A 577 10.44 3.77 32.04
C HIS A 577 11.76 3.11 31.66
N THR A 578 12.30 3.51 30.51
CA THR A 578 13.52 2.97 29.89
C THR A 578 14.42 4.10 29.41
N PRO A 579 14.84 5.03 30.29
CA PRO A 579 15.68 6.17 29.88
C PRO A 579 16.99 5.67 29.28
N CYS A 580 17.37 6.17 28.11
CA CYS A 580 18.71 6.09 27.54
C CYS A 580 18.73 6.74 26.14
N HIS A 581 17.86 6.24 25.25
CA HIS A 581 17.71 6.82 23.92
C HIS A 581 17.33 8.29 24.04
N THR A 582 16.24 8.53 24.77
CA THR A 582 15.94 9.80 25.44
C THR A 582 15.76 9.56 26.93
N GLN A 583 15.83 10.62 27.72
CA GLN A 583 15.60 10.56 29.17
C GLN A 583 14.11 10.40 29.54
N ASP A 584 13.21 10.68 28.62
CA ASP A 584 11.76 10.53 28.79
C ASP A 584 11.18 9.26 28.15
N SER A 585 12.04 8.34 27.70
CA SER A 585 11.63 7.09 27.06
C SER A 585 10.81 6.17 27.99
N ILE A 586 9.64 5.75 27.52
CA ILE A 586 8.72 4.81 28.17
C ILE A 586 8.31 3.71 27.18
N CYS A 587 8.49 2.46 27.58
CA CYS A 587 7.92 1.29 26.91
C CYS A 587 6.55 0.95 27.52
N TYR A 588 5.61 0.47 26.71
CA TYR A 588 4.26 0.12 27.17
C TYR A 588 3.99 -1.37 27.02
N PHE A 589 3.88 -2.07 28.14
CA PHE A 589 3.58 -3.50 28.18
C PHE A 589 2.08 -3.72 28.34
N ALA A 590 1.42 -4.30 27.34
CA ALA A 590 -0.02 -4.53 27.31
C ALA A 590 -0.35 -6.03 27.43
N GLU A 591 -1.31 -6.35 28.28
CA GLU A 591 -1.78 -7.71 28.54
C GLU A 591 -3.28 -7.82 28.31
N ASP A 592 -3.69 -8.85 27.58
CA ASP A 592 -5.09 -9.30 27.47
C ASP A 592 -5.18 -10.83 27.66
N GLY A 593 -5.50 -11.24 28.88
CA GLY A 593 -5.54 -12.66 29.26
C GLY A 593 -4.16 -13.32 29.10
N ASN A 594 -4.03 -14.18 28.08
CA ASN A 594 -2.76 -14.86 27.76
C ASN A 594 -1.97 -14.14 26.66
N GLU A 595 -2.54 -13.12 26.00
CA GLU A 595 -1.83 -12.37 24.98
C GLU A 595 -1.05 -11.22 25.63
N ARG A 596 0.21 -11.07 25.24
CA ARG A 596 1.13 -10.09 25.80
C ARG A 596 1.96 -9.43 24.72
N VAL A 597 2.04 -8.11 24.77
CA VAL A 597 2.82 -7.31 23.81
C VAL A 597 3.55 -6.19 24.53
N VAL A 598 4.63 -5.68 23.93
CA VAL A 598 5.33 -4.49 24.41
C VAL A 598 5.66 -3.56 23.26
N PHE A 599 5.25 -2.30 23.38
CA PHE A 599 5.63 -1.21 22.49
C PHE A 599 6.89 -0.57 23.02
N THR A 600 7.99 -0.65 22.28
CA THR A 600 9.33 -0.35 22.80
C THR A 600 9.93 0.95 22.29
N GLY A 601 9.25 1.61 21.34
CA GLY A 601 9.79 2.78 20.64
C GLY A 601 11.22 2.52 20.22
N ASP A 602 12.11 3.42 20.61
CA ASP A 602 13.52 3.38 20.26
C ASP A 602 14.42 2.79 21.34
N THR A 603 13.84 2.15 22.36
CA THR A 603 14.63 1.44 23.38
C THR A 603 15.14 0.11 22.81
N LEU A 604 14.22 -0.75 22.37
CA LEU A 604 14.49 -2.09 21.83
C LEU A 604 13.98 -2.17 20.40
N PHE A 605 14.85 -2.62 19.49
CA PHE A 605 14.50 -3.01 18.12
C PHE A 605 14.68 -4.52 17.96
N ILE A 606 14.05 -5.12 16.94
CA ILE A 606 14.33 -6.52 16.62
C ILE A 606 15.82 -6.66 16.25
N GLY A 607 16.55 -7.46 17.03
CA GLY A 607 18.00 -7.65 16.89
C GLY A 607 18.85 -6.40 17.17
N GLY A 608 18.31 -5.35 17.79
CA GLY A 608 19.05 -4.11 18.03
C GLY A 608 18.55 -3.31 19.23
N CYS A 609 19.10 -2.11 19.40
CA CYS A 609 18.66 -1.12 20.38
C CYS A 609 18.85 0.31 19.84
N GLY A 610 18.23 1.28 20.52
CA GLY A 610 18.42 2.71 20.25
C GLY A 610 19.87 3.17 20.31
N ARG A 611 20.16 4.28 19.63
CA ARG A 611 21.36 5.07 19.90
C ARG A 611 21.19 5.78 21.24
N PHE A 612 22.28 5.96 21.98
CA PHE A 612 22.27 6.58 23.30
C PHE A 612 22.45 8.10 23.11
N PHE A 613 21.40 8.80 22.66
CA PHE A 613 21.51 10.25 22.40
C PHE A 613 21.59 11.05 23.70
N GLU A 614 20.79 10.67 24.70
CA GLU A 614 20.69 11.42 25.96
C GLU A 614 21.13 10.60 27.18
N GLY A 615 21.65 9.40 26.96
CA GLY A 615 21.98 8.46 28.01
C GLY A 615 23.26 7.70 27.77
N ASN A 616 23.45 6.62 28.53
CA ASN A 616 24.67 5.84 28.53
C ASN A 616 24.44 4.32 28.58
N ALA A 617 25.52 3.55 28.47
CA ALA A 617 25.47 2.09 28.45
C ALA A 617 24.90 1.45 29.71
N MET A 618 25.08 2.07 30.89
CA MET A 618 24.49 1.55 32.14
C MET A 618 22.96 1.65 32.08
N GLU A 619 22.46 2.77 31.59
CA GLU A 619 21.02 3.01 31.43
C GLU A 619 20.41 2.07 30.38
N MET A 620 21.05 1.90 29.20
CA MET A 620 20.55 0.94 28.20
C MET A 620 20.64 -0.50 28.71
N HIS A 621 21.71 -0.86 29.42
CA HIS A 621 21.82 -2.19 30.02
C HIS A 621 20.67 -2.46 30.97
N LYS A 622 20.37 -1.51 31.87
CA LYS A 622 19.23 -1.60 32.78
C LYS A 622 17.91 -1.68 32.01
N ALA A 623 17.69 -0.82 31.02
CA ALA A 623 16.46 -0.81 30.22
C ALA A 623 16.21 -2.16 29.53
N LEU A 624 17.21 -2.71 28.84
CA LEU A 624 17.05 -3.96 28.09
C LEU A 624 17.12 -5.20 28.99
N ASN A 625 18.15 -5.31 29.83
CA ASN A 625 18.52 -6.56 30.50
C ASN A 625 17.95 -6.69 31.92
N GLU A 626 17.46 -5.60 32.53
CA GLU A 626 16.77 -5.66 33.82
C GLU A 626 15.26 -5.41 33.65
N VAL A 627 14.88 -4.35 32.94
CA VAL A 627 13.46 -3.97 32.79
C VAL A 627 12.77 -4.83 31.73
N LEU A 628 13.11 -4.69 30.45
CA LEU A 628 12.42 -5.41 29.38
C LEU A 628 12.66 -6.92 29.43
N ALA A 629 13.87 -7.36 29.79
CA ALA A 629 14.17 -8.77 29.99
C ALA A 629 13.42 -9.39 31.19
N SER A 630 12.86 -8.61 32.13
CA SER A 630 12.01 -9.18 33.19
C SER A 630 10.62 -9.58 32.70
N LEU A 631 10.20 -9.11 31.52
CA LEU A 631 8.91 -9.45 30.94
C LEU A 631 8.82 -10.94 30.60
N PRO A 632 7.60 -11.51 30.58
CA PRO A 632 7.36 -12.87 30.14
C PRO A 632 7.94 -13.12 28.75
N GLY A 633 8.58 -14.28 28.56
CA GLY A 633 9.30 -14.61 27.32
C GLY A 633 8.40 -14.67 26.09
N ASP A 634 7.09 -14.90 26.26
CA ASP A 634 6.09 -14.94 25.19
C ASP A 634 5.57 -13.55 24.76
N THR A 635 6.09 -12.47 25.36
CA THR A 635 5.68 -11.09 25.04
C THR A 635 6.16 -10.67 23.66
N ARG A 636 5.25 -10.38 22.72
CA ARG A 636 5.59 -9.90 21.36
C ARG A 636 6.11 -8.47 21.37
N VAL A 637 7.12 -8.18 20.56
CA VAL A 637 7.81 -6.87 20.51
C VAL A 637 7.33 -6.04 19.33
N TYR A 638 6.97 -4.79 19.59
CA TYR A 638 6.53 -3.79 18.61
C TYR A 638 7.43 -2.54 18.71
N PRO A 639 8.48 -2.44 17.87
CA PRO A 639 9.48 -1.38 17.95
C PRO A 639 9.10 -0.10 17.18
N GLY A 640 9.84 0.99 17.40
CA GLY A 640 9.61 2.27 16.71
C GLY A 640 9.89 2.25 15.21
N HIS A 641 10.83 1.40 14.75
CA HIS A 641 11.32 1.38 13.38
C HIS A 641 11.56 -0.02 12.82
N GLU A 642 11.49 -0.15 11.49
CA GLU A 642 11.91 -1.33 10.74
C GLU A 642 13.41 -1.29 10.41
N TYR A 643 14.23 -1.53 11.44
CA TYR A 643 15.70 -1.58 11.33
C TYR A 643 16.27 -3.00 11.33
N THR A 644 15.43 -4.02 11.24
CA THR A 644 15.81 -5.41 11.51
C THR A 644 16.91 -5.90 10.57
N LYS A 645 16.83 -5.61 9.26
CA LYS A 645 17.89 -5.99 8.29
C LYS A 645 19.25 -5.40 8.66
N SER A 646 19.31 -4.12 9.04
CA SER A 646 20.54 -3.46 9.47
C SER A 646 21.05 -4.02 10.81
N ASN A 647 20.13 -4.27 11.73
CA ASN A 647 20.43 -4.84 13.04
C ASN A 647 21.00 -6.26 12.94
N VAL A 648 20.42 -7.09 12.09
CA VAL A 648 20.92 -8.43 11.79
C VAL A 648 22.32 -8.36 11.19
N LYS A 649 22.54 -7.50 10.19
CA LYS A 649 23.86 -7.35 9.57
C LYS A 649 24.92 -7.09 10.63
N PHE A 650 24.62 -6.27 11.64
CA PHE A 650 25.50 -6.07 12.80
C PHE A 650 25.60 -7.32 13.69
N CYS A 651 24.47 -7.91 14.10
CA CYS A 651 24.46 -9.11 14.96
C CYS A 651 25.31 -10.24 14.36
N SER A 652 25.21 -10.48 13.05
CA SER A 652 26.00 -11.48 12.32
C SER A 652 27.51 -11.20 12.38
N THR A 653 27.96 -9.96 12.58
CA THR A 653 29.40 -9.68 12.79
C THR A 653 29.89 -10.09 14.19
N VAL A 654 28.99 -10.20 15.17
CA VAL A 654 29.30 -10.44 16.58
C VAL A 654 29.03 -11.90 17.00
N SER A 655 27.91 -12.47 16.57
CA SER A 655 27.51 -13.86 16.88
C SER A 655 26.99 -14.57 15.64
N GLN A 656 27.35 -15.85 15.51
CA GLN A 656 26.91 -16.75 14.44
C GLN A 656 25.99 -17.87 14.98
N SER A 657 25.35 -17.60 16.12
CA SER A 657 24.40 -18.52 16.74
C SER A 657 23.22 -18.84 15.82
N GLU A 658 22.59 -20.00 16.05
CA GLU A 658 21.44 -20.45 15.27
C GLU A 658 20.26 -19.46 15.33
N ALA A 659 20.07 -18.79 16.47
CA ALA A 659 19.04 -17.77 16.62
C ALA A 659 19.29 -16.55 15.71
N VAL A 660 20.53 -16.07 15.63
CA VAL A 660 20.89 -14.94 14.74
C VAL A 660 20.68 -15.31 13.27
N LYS A 661 21.03 -16.53 12.87
CA LYS A 661 20.82 -17.02 11.49
C LYS A 661 19.34 -17.12 11.12
N LYS A 662 18.50 -17.61 12.04
CA LYS A 662 17.05 -17.64 11.85
C LYS A 662 16.45 -16.24 11.73
N LEU A 663 16.93 -15.30 12.54
CA LEU A 663 16.53 -13.91 12.41
C LEU A 663 16.98 -13.33 11.06
N GLU A 664 18.18 -13.66 10.57
CA GLU A 664 18.67 -13.24 9.27
C GLU A 664 17.85 -13.78 8.10
N GLU A 665 17.55 -15.07 8.11
CA GLU A 665 16.68 -15.69 7.13
C GLU A 665 15.29 -15.04 7.14
N PHE A 666 14.71 -14.83 8.32
CA PHE A 666 13.42 -14.16 8.44
C PHE A 666 13.46 -12.72 7.89
N ALA A 667 14.47 -11.94 8.27
CA ALA A 667 14.61 -10.55 7.83
C ALA A 667 14.83 -10.44 6.31
N ASN A 668 15.50 -11.40 5.69
CA ASN A 668 15.69 -11.41 4.22
C ASN A 668 14.39 -11.73 3.47
N ASN A 669 13.54 -12.58 4.05
CA ASN A 669 12.31 -13.05 3.43
C ASN A 669 11.07 -12.19 3.76
N ASN A 670 11.18 -11.21 4.65
CA ASN A 670 10.06 -10.38 5.08
C ASN A 670 10.42 -8.89 5.02
N GLN A 671 9.50 -8.07 4.55
CA GLN A 671 9.65 -6.61 4.58
C GLN A 671 9.36 -6.02 5.96
N GLN A 672 8.54 -6.69 6.76
CA GLN A 672 8.04 -6.23 8.06
C GLN A 672 8.26 -7.31 9.13
N THR A 673 8.73 -6.91 10.31
CA THR A 673 9.18 -7.82 11.37
C THR A 673 8.55 -7.57 12.73
N GLN A 674 7.89 -6.42 12.90
CA GLN A 674 7.19 -6.04 14.11
C GLN A 674 6.08 -7.04 14.50
N GLY A 675 5.98 -7.35 15.79
CA GLY A 675 4.99 -8.30 16.31
C GLY A 675 5.23 -9.78 15.95
N LYS A 676 6.33 -10.10 15.25
CA LYS A 676 6.69 -11.48 14.87
C LYS A 676 7.64 -12.15 15.85
N PHE A 677 8.40 -11.36 16.62
CA PHE A 677 9.37 -11.83 17.60
C PHE A 677 8.95 -11.45 19.01
N THR A 678 9.45 -12.23 19.97
CA THR A 678 9.15 -12.07 21.40
C THR A 678 10.36 -11.62 22.21
N ILE A 679 10.15 -11.16 23.44
CA ILE A 679 11.23 -10.92 24.41
C ILE A 679 12.09 -12.17 24.62
N GLY A 680 11.50 -13.37 24.55
CA GLY A 680 12.21 -14.64 24.59
C GLY A 680 13.16 -14.80 23.40
N ASP A 681 12.70 -14.47 22.19
CA ASP A 681 13.53 -14.53 20.98
C ASP A 681 14.66 -13.49 21.02
N GLU A 682 14.37 -12.26 21.44
CA GLU A 682 15.38 -11.20 21.54
C GLU A 682 16.52 -11.58 22.50
N LYS A 683 16.24 -12.27 23.62
CA LYS A 683 17.28 -12.80 24.51
C LYS A 683 18.21 -13.83 23.84
N LEU A 684 17.78 -14.44 22.73
CA LEU A 684 18.56 -15.44 22.00
C LEU A 684 19.36 -14.84 20.84
N HIS A 685 18.79 -13.90 20.07
CA HIS A 685 19.47 -13.34 18.89
C HIS A 685 20.01 -11.92 19.07
N ASN A 686 19.48 -11.12 19.99
CA ASN A 686 19.87 -9.72 20.13
C ASN A 686 21.12 -9.59 20.98
N VAL A 687 22.24 -9.22 20.36
CA VAL A 687 23.54 -9.13 21.03
C VAL A 687 23.55 -8.12 22.18
N PHE A 688 22.68 -7.10 22.15
CA PHE A 688 22.53 -6.12 23.25
C PHE A 688 21.77 -6.68 24.46
N MET A 689 21.02 -7.78 24.29
CA MET A 689 20.35 -8.51 25.38
C MET A 689 21.16 -9.72 25.88
N ARG A 690 22.38 -9.89 25.35
CA ARG A 690 23.28 -11.02 25.62
C ARG A 690 24.63 -10.57 26.17
N VAL A 691 24.67 -9.44 26.88
CA VAL A 691 25.94 -8.83 27.36
C VAL A 691 26.68 -9.65 28.42
N THR A 692 26.01 -10.64 29.02
CA THR A 692 26.60 -11.61 29.96
C THR A 692 27.00 -12.94 29.29
N ASP A 693 26.70 -13.10 28.00
CA ASP A 693 27.01 -14.32 27.26
C ASP A 693 28.52 -14.39 26.97
N PRO A 694 29.20 -15.50 27.34
CA PRO A 694 30.63 -15.66 27.06
C PRO A 694 31.02 -15.52 25.59
N GLU A 695 30.13 -15.89 24.66
CA GLU A 695 30.34 -15.71 23.22
C GLU A 695 30.50 -14.22 22.88
N ILE A 696 29.57 -13.39 23.36
CA ILE A 696 29.50 -11.95 23.08
C ILE A 696 30.64 -11.23 23.78
N GLN A 697 30.90 -11.57 25.05
CA GLN A 697 32.03 -11.03 25.82
C GLN A 697 33.37 -11.27 25.12
N LYS A 698 33.57 -12.48 24.58
CA LYS A 698 34.77 -12.84 23.82
C LYS A 698 34.87 -12.07 22.50
N ALA A 699 33.78 -11.94 21.76
CA ALA A 699 33.74 -11.22 20.48
C ALA A 699 34.09 -9.72 20.66
N VAL A 700 33.66 -9.13 21.77
CA VAL A 700 33.85 -7.71 22.09
C VAL A 700 35.14 -7.44 22.88
N GLY A 701 35.73 -8.47 23.51
CA GLY A 701 36.93 -8.36 24.33
C GLY A 701 36.72 -7.62 25.65
N ALA A 702 35.53 -7.75 26.25
CA ALA A 702 35.17 -7.19 27.56
C ALA A 702 34.28 -8.18 28.32
N THR A 703 34.31 -8.14 29.66
CA THR A 703 33.57 -9.08 30.53
C THR A 703 32.53 -8.39 31.40
N GLU A 704 32.72 -7.11 31.71
CA GLU A 704 31.74 -6.34 32.48
C GLU A 704 30.52 -5.97 31.61
N PRO A 705 29.28 -6.33 31.98
CA PRO A 705 28.10 -6.18 31.12
C PRO A 705 27.88 -4.77 30.56
N VAL A 706 28.12 -3.74 31.38
CA VAL A 706 27.98 -2.33 30.98
C VAL A 706 29.07 -1.93 29.97
N GLU A 707 30.30 -2.42 30.13
CA GLU A 707 31.38 -2.19 29.17
C GLU A 707 31.10 -2.90 27.84
N VAL A 708 30.61 -4.14 27.90
CA VAL A 708 30.18 -4.91 26.73
C VAL A 708 29.07 -4.16 25.97
N MET A 709 28.05 -3.68 26.68
CA MET A 709 26.98 -2.84 26.11
C MET A 709 27.54 -1.61 25.39
N ASN A 710 28.46 -0.88 26.03
CA ASN A 710 29.07 0.32 25.46
C ASN A 710 29.83 -0.01 24.16
N ARG A 711 30.68 -1.03 24.19
CA ARG A 711 31.48 -1.43 23.03
C ARG A 711 30.62 -1.93 21.88
N LEU A 712 29.61 -2.77 22.14
CA LEU A 712 28.64 -3.19 21.13
C LEU A 712 27.97 -1.97 20.47
N ARG A 713 27.57 -0.98 21.27
CA ARG A 713 26.91 0.21 20.76
C ARG A 713 27.84 1.04 19.88
N GLU A 714 29.09 1.24 20.31
CA GLU A 714 30.12 1.93 19.53
C GLU A 714 30.46 1.21 18.23
N MET A 715 30.55 -0.13 18.26
CA MET A 715 30.77 -0.95 17.06
C MET A 715 29.63 -0.75 16.07
N LYS A 716 28.37 -0.83 16.50
CA LYS A 716 27.21 -0.62 15.63
C LYS A 716 27.09 0.82 15.13
N ASN A 717 27.58 1.81 15.87
CA ASN A 717 27.56 3.21 15.43
C ASN A 717 28.57 3.51 14.31
N LYS A 718 29.61 2.66 14.16
CA LYS A 718 30.63 2.79 13.10
C LYS A 718 30.28 2.03 11.81
N MET A 719 29.21 1.24 11.84
CA MET A 719 28.61 0.58 10.67
C MET A 719 27.48 1.43 10.11
#